data_AF-A0A7J6G9S1-F1
#
_entry.id   AF-A0A7J6G9S1-F1
#
_cell.length_a   1.000
_cell.length_b   1.000
_cell.length_c   1.000
_cell.angle_alpha   90.00
_cell.angle_beta   90.00
_cell.angle_gamma   90.00
#
_symmetry.space_group_name_H-M   'P 1'
#
loop_
_entity.id
_entity.type
_entity.pdbx_description
1 polymer ?
#
loop_
_entity_poly.entity_id
_entity_poly.type
_entity_poly.pdbx_seq_one_letter_code
_entity_poly.pdbx_strand_id
1 'polypeptide(L)'
;MEDPNLLASKYEFAVKPSDEEIVDLDNIEYSIPTIDFSLLTSDNLDQRSKILDDLCKACEDWGFFTLINHGISDSVMKKMMEVSESFFNMGEEEKKEFEGNGDILDPICYGTNINCNIGGKQVLFWRNFIRFIAHPQFESPYKPIGFREAAEEYGKRTREICGVLMRGISKTLGLEENCIEKATNLDMGLQYLLMNDYQSCPNPDQVIGLPPHTDPALMNILIQNDVGGLQILHNGKWVNWKAMPYSMIVDIDSNLLASKYAFVVKPSDEEVVDSHHSEYSIPTIDISLLTSDNLDQRSKILFDLRKACEDWGFFMLINHGISDDLMKKMMEGCDNFFNMVEEDKKEFEGSLDTYVLDPICYGTNFDKGDNQINQLHYWRNYIRFIVHPQFHSPHKPIGFRSVLLRWSLSPSVASALFLRPIRQARASKNFYLPVDNICLPITKFGKVYYLGFSGTMRDIKVKGTSNLCTTSTTVSDGESHVAQSELIMDKETSSLGVKQTPEIEKKFVHRVYDAIAPHFSSTRYAKWPKVAAFLSSLASGSLILDAGCGNGKYLGLNPDCFFIGCDISYPLIKICADRGSEVLVADAVNLPYRTGFGDAAISIAVLHHLSTESRRKKAIEELVRVVKKGGLVLITVWAAEQEDRSLLAKWTPLNQKYVAEWIGPGSPRDRNSPSPFKLKSIPETEERNLGKVKDSKEITSRSEDDSVASDDASNINNQEYFIPWHLPYHRAEVGGASACAVENGFAKKDDKKGAVVYNRYYHVFSEGELERLVVGMENAVVVDRFFDKSNCPDEEVVDSNDSEYSIPTIDISLLTSDNLDQRSKILHELHKACEEWGFFSLINHGISDIVMKKMVEAIEKFFNMSEEEKKEFEGCKDVLEPISCGSNFNCNTMGKQFLLWRETIRLIVHPQFHSPYKPLGFSEAAEEYCKRTREVCKVLMRGISETLGLESNCLEKATNWNEGFELLCGNKYPPCPNPDQVIGLPPHTDPTIMNFLTQNDVVGLQIFRQGKWIHFKAIPNTIIVSLGDQMQILTNELYKSVKHRAVVNNKSTRISIVSAYGPRLESKVVPIPELLEAKGQNSAYGPPIPYKDYLALLRSSHASLKSPLHIIRLK
;
A
#
# COMPACT_ATOMS: atom_id res chain seq x y z
N MET A 1 -2.29 9.56 51.17
CA MET A 1 -1.98 10.82 50.49
C MET A 1 -0.57 11.22 50.88
N GLU A 2 0.36 11.21 49.92
CA GLU A 2 1.73 11.71 50.11
C GLU A 2 1.72 13.25 50.16
N ASP A 3 2.73 13.84 50.82
CA ASP A 3 2.89 15.29 50.98
C ASP A 3 2.97 15.99 49.61
N PRO A 4 2.09 16.96 49.30
CA PRO A 4 2.10 17.70 48.03
C PRO A 4 3.45 18.36 47.72
N ASN A 5 4.22 18.73 48.76
CA ASN A 5 5.54 19.32 48.58
C ASN A 5 6.59 18.30 48.13
N LEU A 6 6.38 17.00 48.37
CA LEU A 6 7.25 15.94 47.86
C LEU A 6 6.97 15.65 46.37
N LEU A 7 5.70 15.73 45.93
CA LEU A 7 5.29 15.54 44.53
C LEU A 7 5.86 16.62 43.59
N ALA A 8 5.95 17.87 44.06
CA ALA A 8 6.53 18.99 43.30
C ALA A 8 8.03 18.81 42.97
N SER A 9 8.75 17.94 43.66
CA SER A 9 10.18 17.69 43.41
C SER A 9 10.45 16.70 42.27
N LYS A 10 9.43 15.94 41.82
CA LYS A 10 9.54 14.92 40.77
C LYS A 10 8.79 15.25 39.47
N TYR A 11 7.82 16.15 39.50
CA TYR A 11 6.90 16.41 38.37
C TYR A 11 6.68 17.92 38.17
N GLU A 12 6.59 18.37 36.91
CA GLU A 12 6.22 19.75 36.59
C GLU A 12 4.69 19.86 36.50
N PHE A 13 4.11 20.77 37.28
CA PHE A 13 2.70 21.11 37.17
C PHE A 13 2.51 22.18 36.09
N ALA A 14 1.45 22.06 35.29
CA ALA A 14 1.09 23.10 34.33
C ALA A 14 0.63 24.35 35.09
N VAL A 15 1.50 25.36 35.12
CA VAL A 15 1.23 26.67 35.75
C VAL A 15 0.25 27.44 34.89
N LYS A 16 -0.75 28.05 35.52
CA LYS A 16 -1.73 28.93 34.87
C LYS A 16 -0.99 30.10 34.18
N PRO A 17 -1.22 30.38 32.89
CA PRO A 17 -0.61 31.53 32.21
C PRO A 17 -0.94 32.82 32.97
N SER A 18 0.09 33.60 33.33
CA SER A 18 -0.03 34.73 34.26
C SER A 18 -0.70 35.99 33.69
N ASP A 19 -1.03 36.02 32.39
CA ASP A 19 -1.40 37.26 31.69
C ASP A 19 -2.63 37.14 30.78
N GLU A 20 -3.48 36.12 30.96
CA GLU A 20 -4.70 35.97 30.14
C GLU A 20 -5.88 36.74 30.76
N GLU A 21 -6.38 37.76 30.06
CA GLU A 21 -7.60 38.49 30.46
C GLU A 21 -8.83 37.55 30.42
N ILE A 22 -9.27 37.11 31.60
CA ILE A 22 -10.55 36.43 31.78
C ILE A 22 -11.65 37.50 31.82
N VAL A 23 -12.61 37.42 30.90
CA VAL A 23 -13.74 38.37 30.85
C VAL A 23 -14.83 37.90 31.81
N ASP A 24 -15.27 38.80 32.70
CA ASP A 24 -16.36 38.50 33.63
C ASP A 24 -17.73 38.55 32.93
N LEU A 25 -18.64 37.66 33.34
CA LEU A 25 -19.89 37.30 32.64
C LEU A 25 -20.95 38.42 32.53
N ASP A 26 -20.72 39.58 33.16
CA ASP A 26 -21.64 40.72 33.09
C ASP A 26 -21.50 41.53 31.78
N ASN A 27 -20.53 41.17 30.92
CA ASN A 27 -20.36 41.79 29.62
C ASN A 27 -21.23 41.07 28.56
N ILE A 28 -22.33 41.71 28.15
CA ILE A 28 -23.34 41.17 27.21
C ILE A 28 -22.73 40.66 25.90
N GLU A 29 -21.57 41.20 25.51
CA GLU A 29 -20.85 40.85 24.29
C GLU A 29 -20.21 39.44 24.32
N TYR A 30 -20.07 38.81 25.49
CA TYR A 30 -19.43 37.48 25.67
C TYR A 30 -20.34 36.45 26.36
N SER A 31 -21.67 36.57 26.18
CA SER A 31 -22.62 35.59 26.69
C SER A 31 -22.69 34.36 25.79
N ILE A 32 -22.39 33.18 26.33
CA ILE A 32 -22.56 31.90 25.62
C ILE A 32 -24.02 31.77 25.16
N PRO A 33 -24.28 31.45 23.87
CA PRO A 33 -25.64 31.31 23.35
C PRO A 33 -26.46 30.26 24.12
N THR A 34 -27.76 30.51 24.31
CA THR A 34 -28.69 29.57 24.96
C THR A 34 -29.74 29.10 23.97
N ILE A 35 -29.87 27.78 23.82
CA ILE A 35 -30.82 27.10 22.93
C ILE A 35 -31.88 26.40 23.77
N ASP A 36 -33.14 26.77 23.54
CA ASP A 36 -34.30 26.07 24.09
C ASP A 36 -34.62 24.83 23.25
N PHE A 37 -34.27 23.66 23.79
CA PHE A 37 -34.44 22.38 23.10
C PHE A 37 -35.90 22.07 22.78
N SER A 38 -36.84 22.49 23.64
CA SER A 38 -38.26 22.21 23.46
C SER A 38 -38.83 22.86 22.19
N LEU A 39 -38.21 23.95 21.74
CA LEU A 39 -38.61 24.65 20.52
C LEU A 39 -38.14 23.96 19.24
N LEU A 40 -37.09 23.11 19.31
CA LEU A 40 -36.60 22.35 18.14
C LEU A 40 -37.65 21.34 17.64
N THR A 41 -38.50 20.87 18.55
CA THR A 41 -39.61 19.95 18.28
C THR A 41 -40.99 20.62 18.38
N SER A 42 -41.07 21.95 18.43
CA SER A 42 -42.34 22.67 18.50
C SER A 42 -43.15 22.52 17.21
N ASP A 43 -44.47 22.39 17.34
CA ASP A 43 -45.43 22.39 16.23
C ASP A 43 -45.58 23.79 15.59
N ASN A 44 -45.10 24.84 16.26
CA ASN A 44 -45.14 26.21 15.74
C ASN A 44 -43.93 26.47 14.83
N LEU A 45 -44.19 26.62 13.53
CA LEU A 45 -43.17 26.82 12.50
C LEU A 45 -42.33 28.09 12.69
N ASP A 46 -42.91 29.18 13.18
CA ASP A 46 -42.19 30.45 13.39
C ASP A 46 -41.20 30.33 14.55
N GLN A 47 -41.63 29.68 15.63
CA GLN A 47 -40.77 29.38 16.78
C GLN A 47 -39.65 28.42 16.40
N ARG A 48 -39.98 27.39 15.62
CA ARG A 48 -39.03 26.38 15.15
C ARG A 48 -38.00 26.99 14.17
N SER A 49 -38.41 27.86 13.26
CA SER A 49 -37.49 28.56 12.35
C SER A 49 -36.54 29.46 13.12
N LYS A 50 -37.07 30.23 14.09
CA LYS A 50 -36.24 31.14 14.90
C LYS A 50 -35.19 30.39 15.71
N ILE A 51 -35.56 29.29 16.37
CA ILE A 51 -34.60 28.52 17.17
C ILE A 51 -33.55 27.81 16.30
N LEU A 52 -33.88 27.43 15.07
CA LEU A 52 -32.91 26.91 14.10
C LEU A 52 -31.91 27.99 13.69
N ASP A 53 -32.34 29.23 13.46
CA ASP A 53 -31.43 30.34 13.18
C ASP A 53 -30.51 30.63 14.37
N ASP A 54 -31.05 30.60 15.59
CA ASP A 54 -30.26 30.81 16.82
C ASP A 54 -29.26 29.67 17.04
N LEU A 55 -29.65 28.42 16.76
CA LEU A 55 -28.77 27.25 16.78
C LEU A 55 -27.65 27.39 15.73
N CYS A 56 -27.98 27.81 14.51
CA CYS A 56 -27.01 28.03 13.44
C CYS A 56 -25.92 29.01 13.87
N LYS A 57 -26.33 30.20 14.35
CA LYS A 57 -25.40 31.23 14.83
C LYS A 57 -24.52 30.73 15.97
N ALA A 58 -25.09 30.00 16.92
CA ALA A 58 -24.33 29.43 18.02
C ALA A 58 -23.25 28.45 17.54
N CYS A 59 -23.58 27.59 16.57
CA CYS A 59 -22.62 26.66 15.95
C CYS A 59 -21.54 27.40 15.15
N GLU A 60 -21.88 28.47 14.44
CA GLU A 60 -20.95 29.19 13.56
C GLU A 60 -19.99 30.12 14.30
N ASP A 61 -20.48 30.80 15.33
CA ASP A 61 -19.73 31.85 16.05
C ASP A 61 -18.99 31.27 17.26
N TRP A 62 -19.66 30.43 18.04
CA TRP A 62 -19.10 29.91 19.29
C TRP A 62 -18.57 28.49 19.17
N GLY A 63 -19.24 27.61 18.42
CA GLY A 63 -19.04 26.16 18.52
C GLY A 63 -19.55 25.56 19.85
N PHE A 64 -19.97 26.41 20.79
CA PHE A 64 -20.51 26.08 22.10
C PHE A 64 -21.88 26.74 22.33
N PHE A 65 -22.79 26.04 23.02
CA PHE A 65 -24.04 26.65 23.50
C PHE A 65 -24.62 25.93 24.71
N THR A 66 -25.36 26.67 25.53
CA THR A 66 -26.12 26.13 26.66
C THR A 66 -27.47 25.61 26.16
N LEU A 67 -27.85 24.42 26.60
CA LEU A 67 -29.12 23.77 26.28
C LEU A 67 -30.05 23.79 27.50
N ILE A 68 -31.26 24.31 27.31
CA ILE A 68 -32.33 24.32 28.33
C ILE A 68 -33.57 23.58 27.83
N ASN A 69 -34.46 23.21 28.77
CA ASN A 69 -35.72 22.52 28.46
C ASN A 69 -35.53 21.23 27.63
N HIS A 70 -34.42 20.52 27.85
CA HIS A 70 -34.02 19.33 27.08
C HIS A 70 -34.78 18.05 27.43
N GLY A 71 -35.71 18.10 28.39
CA GLY A 71 -36.63 17.01 28.69
C GLY A 71 -36.07 15.85 29.54
N ILE A 72 -34.81 15.93 29.97
CA ILE A 72 -34.25 14.98 30.97
C ILE A 72 -34.68 15.47 32.34
N SER A 73 -35.30 14.59 33.13
CA SER A 73 -35.78 14.96 34.45
C SER A 73 -34.62 15.24 35.41
N ASP A 74 -34.82 16.23 36.29
CA ASP A 74 -33.87 16.60 37.34
C ASP A 74 -33.44 15.40 38.19
N SER A 75 -34.36 14.45 38.41
CA SER A 75 -34.08 13.21 39.12
C SER A 75 -33.03 12.33 38.44
N VAL A 76 -32.99 12.28 37.09
CA VAL A 76 -32.01 11.47 36.34
C VAL A 76 -30.65 12.15 36.37
N MET A 77 -30.59 13.48 36.15
CA MET A 77 -29.35 14.25 36.22
C MET A 77 -28.74 14.19 37.63
N LYS A 78 -29.55 14.42 38.66
CA LYS A 78 -29.13 14.37 40.06
C LYS A 78 -28.62 12.97 40.44
N LYS A 79 -29.35 11.92 40.04
CA LYS A 79 -28.93 10.54 40.30
C LYS A 79 -27.60 10.23 39.62
N MET A 80 -27.38 10.69 38.38
CA MET A 80 -26.11 10.52 37.68
C MET A 80 -24.96 11.19 38.45
N MET A 81 -25.14 12.44 38.89
CA MET A 81 -24.14 13.15 39.71
C MET A 81 -23.86 12.44 41.05
N GLU A 82 -24.90 11.97 41.75
CA GLU A 82 -24.78 11.26 43.03
C GLU A 82 -24.01 9.93 42.89
N VAL A 83 -24.28 9.13 41.85
CA VAL A 83 -23.52 7.88 41.63
C VAL A 83 -22.10 8.14 41.16
N SER A 84 -21.86 9.25 40.44
CA SER A 84 -20.52 9.70 40.06
C SER A 84 -19.67 10.01 41.29
N GLU A 85 -20.21 10.84 42.18
CA GLU A 85 -19.56 11.20 43.44
C GLU A 85 -19.33 9.96 44.30
N SER A 86 -20.33 9.07 44.38
CA SER A 86 -20.21 7.80 45.10
C SER A 86 -19.09 6.91 44.54
N PHE A 87 -18.87 6.90 43.22
CA PHE A 87 -17.77 6.17 42.59
C PHE A 87 -16.41 6.73 43.02
N PHE A 88 -16.22 8.05 42.92
CA PHE A 88 -14.94 8.67 43.27
C PHE A 88 -14.62 8.61 44.78
N ASN A 89 -15.66 8.50 45.61
CA ASN A 89 -15.56 8.29 47.06
C ASN A 89 -15.31 6.83 47.50
N MET A 90 -15.31 5.85 46.57
CA MET A 90 -14.92 4.47 46.88
C MET A 90 -13.44 4.36 47.28
N GLY A 91 -13.07 3.27 47.96
CA GLY A 91 -11.67 3.02 48.32
C GLY A 91 -10.78 2.89 47.08
N GLU A 92 -9.51 3.31 47.18
CA GLU A 92 -8.55 3.24 46.05
C GLU A 92 -8.44 1.84 45.44
N GLU A 93 -8.45 0.79 46.26
CA GLU A 93 -8.40 -0.61 45.80
C GLU A 93 -9.67 -1.02 45.04
N GLU A 94 -10.82 -0.44 45.35
CA GLU A 94 -12.08 -0.69 44.63
C GLU A 94 -12.10 0.05 43.29
N LYS A 95 -11.49 1.24 43.21
CA LYS A 95 -11.37 2.03 41.97
C LYS A 95 -10.34 1.44 41.02
N LYS A 96 -9.21 0.90 41.54
CA LYS A 96 -8.17 0.21 40.76
C LYS A 96 -8.70 -1.00 39.97
N GLU A 97 -9.80 -1.60 40.40
CA GLU A 97 -10.45 -2.67 39.65
C GLU A 97 -10.82 -2.24 38.21
N PHE A 98 -11.07 -0.95 38.02
CA PHE A 98 -11.44 -0.37 36.74
C PHE A 98 -10.26 0.31 36.03
N GLU A 99 -9.03 0.19 36.52
CA GLU A 99 -7.84 0.82 35.93
C GLU A 99 -7.56 0.26 34.52
N GLY A 100 -7.51 1.14 33.52
CA GLY A 100 -7.29 0.75 32.12
C GLY A 100 -5.82 0.44 31.80
N ASN A 101 -5.58 -0.32 30.72
CA ASN A 101 -4.22 -0.66 30.27
C ASN A 101 -3.56 0.45 29.42
N GLY A 102 -4.19 1.62 29.33
CA GLY A 102 -3.76 2.73 28.49
C GLY A 102 -4.17 2.61 27.02
N ASP A 103 -5.05 1.67 26.66
CA ASP A 103 -5.66 1.59 25.33
C ASP A 103 -6.90 2.51 25.28
N ILE A 104 -7.07 3.23 24.17
CA ILE A 104 -8.22 4.09 23.94
C ILE A 104 -9.51 3.28 23.74
N LEU A 105 -9.38 2.01 23.33
CA LEU A 105 -10.50 1.09 23.08
C LEU A 105 -10.94 0.29 24.32
N ASP A 106 -10.31 0.49 25.48
CA ASP A 106 -10.70 -0.20 26.71
C ASP A 106 -12.18 0.12 27.06
N PRO A 107 -13.04 -0.91 27.25
CA PRO A 107 -14.47 -0.71 27.48
C PRO A 107 -14.81 0.09 28.74
N ILE A 108 -13.98 -0.04 29.78
CA ILE A 108 -14.03 0.73 31.03
C ILE A 108 -12.59 1.09 31.40
N CYS A 109 -12.35 2.36 31.72
CA CYS A 109 -11.04 2.87 32.08
C CYS A 109 -11.17 3.95 33.16
N TYR A 110 -10.78 3.61 34.38
CA TYR A 110 -10.47 4.53 35.46
C TYR A 110 -9.01 4.97 35.35
N GLY A 111 -8.74 6.24 35.64
CA GLY A 111 -7.39 6.78 35.68
C GLY A 111 -7.30 7.92 36.69
N THR A 112 -6.10 8.10 37.25
CA THR A 112 -5.76 9.24 38.09
C THR A 112 -4.68 10.07 37.39
N ASN A 113 -4.85 11.39 37.40
CA ASN A 113 -3.89 12.42 37.01
C ASN A 113 -2.94 12.02 35.86
N ILE A 114 -3.51 12.09 34.66
CA ILE A 114 -2.93 11.81 33.34
C ILE A 114 -1.43 12.08 33.28
N ASN A 115 -0.66 11.05 32.95
CA ASN A 115 0.74 11.15 32.56
C ASN A 115 0.80 11.56 31.07
N CYS A 116 0.60 12.84 30.79
CA CYS A 116 0.79 13.36 29.44
C CYS A 116 2.22 13.85 29.28
N ASN A 117 2.95 13.21 28.38
CA ASN A 117 4.30 13.63 28.01
C ASN A 117 4.19 14.77 26.99
N ILE A 118 4.03 16.01 27.46
CA ILE A 118 3.98 17.19 26.59
C ILE A 118 5.41 17.71 26.46
N GLY A 119 6.01 17.54 25.28
CA GLY A 119 7.35 18.08 24.99
C GLY A 119 8.49 17.42 25.79
N GLY A 120 8.36 16.14 26.16
CA GLY A 120 9.40 15.40 26.91
C GLY A 120 9.34 15.56 28.43
N LYS A 121 8.31 16.21 28.97
CA LYS A 121 8.06 16.33 30.41
C LYS A 121 6.73 15.69 30.79
N GLN A 122 6.73 14.94 31.89
CA GLN A 122 5.51 14.39 32.48
C GLN A 122 4.74 15.52 33.17
N VAL A 123 3.61 15.90 32.57
CA VAL A 123 2.69 16.88 33.14
C VAL A 123 1.54 16.13 33.76
N LEU A 124 1.35 16.30 35.07
CA LEU A 124 0.22 15.73 35.81
C LEU A 124 -0.96 16.71 35.77
N PHE A 125 -2.10 16.25 35.27
CA PHE A 125 -3.36 17.00 35.32
C PHE A 125 -4.07 16.73 36.65
N TRP A 126 -4.60 17.75 37.31
CA TRP A 126 -5.26 17.58 38.61
C TRP A 126 -6.72 17.11 38.43
N ARG A 127 -6.89 15.85 38.02
CA ARG A 127 -8.15 15.21 37.64
C ARG A 127 -8.09 13.69 37.79
N ASN A 128 -9.07 13.12 38.49
CA ASN A 128 -9.41 11.70 38.34
C ASN A 128 -10.51 11.55 37.30
N PHE A 129 -10.53 10.42 36.60
CA PHE A 129 -11.59 10.16 35.64
C PHE A 129 -11.99 8.70 35.58
N ILE A 130 -13.22 8.48 35.15
CA ILE A 130 -13.66 7.18 34.64
C ILE A 130 -14.35 7.37 33.30
N ARG A 131 -13.96 6.55 32.34
CA ARG A 131 -14.54 6.47 30.99
C ARG A 131 -15.11 5.08 30.76
N PHE A 132 -16.26 4.98 30.13
CA PHE A 132 -16.79 3.70 29.66
C PHE A 132 -17.70 3.83 28.45
N ILE A 133 -17.88 2.74 27.70
CA ILE A 133 -18.70 2.69 26.49
C ILE A 133 -20.18 2.59 26.89
N ALA A 134 -20.97 3.62 26.57
CA ALA A 134 -22.41 3.61 26.75
C ALA A 134 -23.19 3.08 25.53
N HIS A 135 -22.54 3.00 24.36
CA HIS A 135 -23.10 2.53 23.10
C HIS A 135 -22.00 2.18 22.08
N PRO A 136 -22.13 1.16 21.20
CA PRO A 136 -23.28 0.28 20.98
C PRO A 136 -23.50 -0.78 22.07
N GLN A 137 -22.43 -1.23 22.71
CA GLN A 137 -22.48 -2.19 23.81
C GLN A 137 -22.33 -1.43 25.13
N PHE A 138 -23.35 -1.51 25.98
CA PHE A 138 -23.34 -0.80 27.27
C PHE A 138 -22.45 -1.52 28.28
N GLU A 139 -21.26 -0.98 28.47
CA GLU A 139 -20.22 -1.44 29.38
C GLU A 139 -20.09 -0.40 30.47
N SER A 140 -20.35 -0.75 31.73
CA SER A 140 -20.39 0.22 32.82
C SER A 140 -19.85 -0.40 34.11
N PRO A 141 -19.18 0.39 34.96
CA PRO A 141 -18.82 0.00 36.31
C PRO A 141 -20.04 -0.57 37.05
N TYR A 142 -19.86 -1.77 37.58
CA TYR A 142 -20.89 -2.44 38.37
C TYR A 142 -20.88 -2.00 39.84
N LYS A 143 -19.93 -1.14 40.22
CA LYS A 143 -19.81 -0.44 41.50
C LYS A 143 -19.73 1.06 41.25
N PRO A 144 -20.29 1.91 42.13
CA PRO A 144 -21.13 1.57 43.27
C PRO A 144 -22.52 1.05 42.83
N ILE A 145 -23.27 0.45 43.76
CA ILE A 145 -24.64 -0.05 43.48
C ILE A 145 -25.50 1.10 42.94
N GLY A 146 -26.21 0.87 41.84
CA GLY A 146 -27.05 1.88 41.20
C GLY A 146 -26.35 2.71 40.12
N PHE A 147 -25.03 2.59 39.97
CA PHE A 147 -24.23 3.34 38.97
C PHE A 147 -24.62 2.93 37.55
N ARG A 148 -24.63 1.64 37.28
CA ARG A 148 -24.95 1.06 35.97
C ARG A 148 -26.33 1.52 35.49
N GLU A 149 -27.35 1.44 36.34
CA GLU A 149 -28.72 1.81 35.99
C GLU A 149 -28.88 3.32 35.76
N ALA A 150 -28.17 4.14 36.53
CA ALA A 150 -28.18 5.60 36.35
C ALA A 150 -27.45 6.01 35.05
N ALA A 151 -26.30 5.40 34.77
CA ALA A 151 -25.51 5.65 33.57
C ALA A 151 -26.24 5.19 32.29
N GLU A 152 -26.96 4.07 32.34
CA GLU A 152 -27.74 3.57 31.21
C GLU A 152 -28.89 4.51 30.85
N GLU A 153 -29.67 4.92 31.86
CA GLU A 153 -30.77 5.87 31.66
C GLU A 153 -30.24 7.23 31.18
N TYR A 154 -29.20 7.78 31.84
CA TYR A 154 -28.62 9.06 31.44
C TYR A 154 -28.01 9.01 30.02
N GLY A 155 -27.27 7.94 29.70
CA GLY A 155 -26.67 7.73 28.39
C GLY A 155 -27.71 7.62 27.27
N LYS A 156 -28.81 6.91 27.52
CA LYS A 156 -29.94 6.80 26.58
C LYS A 156 -30.57 8.18 26.32
N ARG A 157 -30.88 8.94 27.36
CA ARG A 157 -31.53 10.24 27.22
C ARG A 157 -30.65 11.28 26.52
N THR A 158 -29.36 11.30 26.82
CA THR A 158 -28.41 12.19 26.14
C THR A 158 -28.22 11.83 24.67
N ARG A 159 -28.33 10.55 24.32
CA ARG A 159 -28.34 10.11 22.91
C ARG A 159 -29.60 10.55 22.16
N GLU A 160 -30.77 10.51 22.81
CA GLU A 160 -32.01 11.06 22.25
C GLU A 160 -31.88 12.57 21.97
N ILE A 161 -31.28 13.33 22.89
CA ILE A 161 -30.95 14.76 22.69
C ILE A 161 -30.01 14.93 21.50
N CYS A 162 -28.91 14.17 21.45
CA CYS A 162 -27.94 14.22 20.36
C CYS A 162 -28.62 14.01 19.01
N GLY A 163 -29.51 13.02 18.88
CA GLY A 163 -30.27 12.78 17.64
C GLY A 163 -31.12 14.00 17.22
N VAL A 164 -31.82 14.63 18.16
CA VAL A 164 -32.63 15.84 17.86
C VAL A 164 -31.75 17.03 17.47
N LEU A 165 -30.63 17.26 18.16
CA LEU A 165 -29.69 18.34 17.84
C LEU A 165 -29.06 18.13 16.46
N MET A 166 -28.64 16.91 16.14
CA MET A 166 -28.07 16.56 14.83
C MET A 166 -29.07 16.78 13.68
N ARG A 167 -30.37 16.52 13.95
CA ARG A 167 -31.44 16.85 13.02
C ARG A 167 -31.65 18.36 12.87
N GLY A 168 -31.58 19.09 13.97
CA GLY A 168 -31.59 20.56 13.98
C GLY A 168 -30.44 21.14 13.14
N ILE A 169 -29.21 20.72 13.39
CA ILE A 169 -28.00 21.16 12.66
C ILE A 169 -28.07 20.77 11.17
N SER A 170 -28.60 19.58 10.83
CA SER A 170 -28.81 19.21 9.43
C SER A 170 -29.74 20.21 8.72
N LYS A 171 -30.81 20.65 9.40
CA LYS A 171 -31.74 21.65 8.87
C LYS A 171 -31.11 23.04 8.74
N THR A 172 -30.28 23.47 9.68
CA THR A 172 -29.60 24.78 9.57
C THR A 172 -28.61 24.83 8.41
N LEU A 173 -28.05 23.68 8.03
CA LEU A 173 -27.18 23.53 6.86
C LEU A 173 -27.95 23.36 5.53
N GLY A 174 -29.29 23.41 5.54
CA GLY A 174 -30.11 23.20 4.34
C GLY A 174 -30.16 21.74 3.87
N LEU A 175 -29.77 20.79 4.72
CA LEU A 175 -29.73 19.36 4.40
C LEU A 175 -31.04 18.67 4.80
N GLU A 176 -31.24 17.45 4.27
CA GLU A 176 -32.28 16.53 4.74
C GLU A 176 -32.14 16.36 6.28
N GLU A 177 -33.26 16.38 7.02
CA GLU A 177 -33.27 16.40 8.49
C GLU A 177 -32.38 15.32 9.12
N ASN A 178 -32.33 14.12 8.54
CA ASN A 178 -31.55 13.01 9.10
C ASN A 178 -30.22 12.79 8.35
N CYS A 179 -29.75 13.77 7.57
CA CYS A 179 -28.58 13.61 6.70
C CYS A 179 -27.32 13.27 7.51
N ILE A 180 -27.01 14.06 8.54
CA ILE A 180 -25.80 13.83 9.33
C ILE A 180 -25.95 12.54 10.16
N GLU A 181 -27.12 12.31 10.75
CA GLU A 181 -27.46 11.09 11.50
C GLU A 181 -27.24 9.81 10.67
N LYS A 182 -27.66 9.81 9.40
CA LYS A 182 -27.44 8.72 8.44
C LYS A 182 -25.97 8.61 8.03
N ALA A 183 -25.30 9.73 7.77
CA ALA A 183 -23.91 9.76 7.32
C ALA A 183 -22.94 9.23 8.39
N THR A 184 -23.22 9.55 9.66
CA THR A 184 -22.41 9.11 10.79
C THR A 184 -22.86 7.76 11.37
N ASN A 185 -23.91 7.16 10.81
CA ASN A 185 -24.55 5.95 11.32
C ASN A 185 -24.77 6.06 12.85
N LEU A 186 -25.39 7.17 13.29
CA LEU A 186 -25.45 7.55 14.72
C LEU A 186 -26.06 6.45 15.61
N ASP A 187 -26.98 5.65 15.05
CA ASP A 187 -27.60 4.47 15.69
C ASP A 187 -26.65 3.31 15.97
N MET A 188 -25.45 3.30 15.37
CA MET A 188 -24.33 2.40 15.70
C MET A 188 -23.11 3.19 16.20
N GLY A 189 -23.27 4.50 16.41
CA GLY A 189 -22.21 5.42 16.78
C GLY A 189 -21.68 5.13 18.18
N LEU A 190 -20.38 5.34 18.37
CA LEU A 190 -19.72 5.12 19.66
C LEU A 190 -20.07 6.26 20.62
N GLN A 191 -20.68 5.94 21.78
CA GLN A 191 -20.91 6.90 22.87
C GLN A 191 -20.05 6.51 24.06
N TYR A 192 -19.19 7.42 24.51
CA TYR A 192 -18.50 7.31 25.79
C TYR A 192 -19.17 8.19 26.84
N LEU A 193 -19.30 7.68 28.06
CA LEU A 193 -19.52 8.53 29.22
C LEU A 193 -18.19 8.73 29.91
N LEU A 194 -17.81 10.00 30.08
CA LEU A 194 -16.60 10.44 30.74
C LEU A 194 -16.95 11.28 31.95
N MET A 195 -16.48 10.85 33.11
CA MET A 195 -16.79 11.49 34.39
C MET A 195 -15.49 11.96 35.00
N ASN A 196 -15.48 13.21 35.43
CA ASN A 196 -14.28 13.91 35.88
C ASN A 196 -14.47 14.37 37.31
N ASP A 197 -13.52 13.99 38.17
CA ASP A 197 -13.42 14.47 39.54
C ASP A 197 -12.22 15.40 39.67
N TYR A 198 -12.51 16.68 39.84
CA TYR A 198 -11.53 17.73 40.10
C TYR A 198 -11.49 17.99 41.60
N GLN A 199 -10.61 17.25 42.29
CA GLN A 199 -10.46 17.37 43.73
C GLN A 199 -9.98 18.76 44.14
N SER A 200 -10.38 19.22 45.34
CA SER A 200 -9.89 20.49 45.88
C SER A 200 -8.35 20.52 45.91
N CYS A 201 -7.76 21.48 45.18
CA CYS A 201 -6.31 21.62 45.12
C CYS A 201 -5.81 22.57 46.23
N PRO A 202 -4.78 22.17 47.01
CA PRO A 202 -4.14 23.05 47.98
C PRO A 202 -3.45 24.28 47.37
N ASN A 203 -2.96 24.17 46.12
CA ASN A 203 -2.19 25.19 45.41
C ASN A 203 -2.81 25.48 44.02
N PRO A 204 -3.98 26.13 43.96
CA PRO A 204 -4.74 26.32 42.71
C PRO A 204 -4.02 27.19 41.66
N ASP A 205 -3.05 28.02 42.06
CA ASP A 205 -2.27 28.85 41.13
C ASP A 205 -1.16 28.07 40.41
N GLN A 206 -0.84 26.85 40.86
CA GLN A 206 0.29 26.06 40.37
C GLN A 206 -0.14 24.85 39.53
N VAL A 207 -1.42 24.49 39.51
CA VAL A 207 -1.92 23.31 38.81
C VAL A 207 -3.15 23.65 37.97
N ILE A 208 -3.31 22.93 36.84
CA ILE A 208 -4.51 23.01 36.01
C ILE A 208 -5.24 21.66 36.04
N GLY A 209 -6.58 21.72 36.02
CA GLY A 209 -7.42 20.52 35.95
C GLY A 209 -7.25 19.78 34.63
N LEU A 210 -7.39 20.50 33.51
CA LEU A 210 -7.01 20.05 32.16
C LEU A 210 -6.42 21.25 31.39
N PRO A 211 -5.36 21.06 30.59
CA PRO A 211 -4.82 22.12 29.74
C PRO A 211 -5.80 22.49 28.63
N PRO A 212 -5.64 23.66 27.99
CA PRO A 212 -6.35 24.01 26.77
C PRO A 212 -6.28 22.89 25.73
N HIS A 213 -7.43 22.41 25.25
CA HIS A 213 -7.54 21.35 24.25
C HIS A 213 -8.80 21.53 23.41
N THR A 214 -8.86 20.80 22.30
CA THR A 214 -10.10 20.47 21.58
C THR A 214 -10.41 19.01 21.83
N ASP A 215 -11.68 18.68 21.98
CA ASP A 215 -12.08 17.29 22.10
C ASP A 215 -11.89 16.55 20.74
N PRO A 216 -12.02 15.21 20.69
CA PRO A 216 -11.97 14.44 19.45
C PRO A 216 -13.35 13.89 19.01
N ALA A 217 -14.44 14.27 19.69
CA ALA A 217 -15.77 13.69 19.48
C ALA A 217 -16.49 14.34 18.28
N LEU A 218 -17.73 13.92 18.00
CA LEU A 218 -18.61 14.60 17.05
C LEU A 218 -19.40 15.73 17.72
N MET A 219 -19.83 15.47 18.95
CA MET A 219 -20.58 16.37 19.82
C MET A 219 -20.33 15.93 21.26
N ASN A 220 -20.01 16.88 22.14
CA ASN A 220 -19.92 16.62 23.58
C ASN A 220 -21.11 17.28 24.29
N ILE A 221 -21.77 16.55 25.18
CA ILE A 221 -22.84 17.06 26.04
C ILE A 221 -22.35 16.95 27.48
N LEU A 222 -22.19 18.09 28.15
CA LEU A 222 -21.58 18.17 29.46
C LEU A 222 -22.54 18.78 30.48
N ILE A 223 -22.54 18.18 31.67
CA ILE A 223 -23.10 18.75 32.90
C ILE A 223 -21.98 18.95 33.92
N GLN A 224 -22.13 19.93 34.79
CA GLN A 224 -21.21 20.19 35.90
C GLN A 224 -22.02 20.52 37.16
N ASN A 225 -21.36 20.44 38.32
CA ASN A 225 -21.94 20.92 39.58
C ASN A 225 -21.83 22.44 39.70
N ASP A 226 -22.36 23.00 40.79
CA ASP A 226 -22.42 24.45 41.04
C ASP A 226 -21.03 25.09 41.30
N VAL A 227 -19.95 24.31 41.33
CA VAL A 227 -18.58 24.82 41.52
C VAL A 227 -18.05 25.50 40.24
N GLY A 228 -18.51 25.05 39.07
CA GLY A 228 -18.04 25.54 37.77
C GLY A 228 -16.60 25.12 37.44
N GLY A 229 -15.96 25.87 36.53
CA GLY A 229 -14.54 25.69 36.19
C GLY A 229 -14.24 25.48 34.70
N LEU A 230 -15.26 25.23 33.87
CA LEU A 230 -15.10 25.16 32.42
C LEU A 230 -14.84 26.56 31.83
N GLN A 231 -13.77 26.69 31.05
CA GLN A 231 -13.40 27.90 30.32
C GLN A 231 -13.41 27.61 28.83
N ILE A 232 -14.00 28.52 28.04
CA ILE A 232 -14.14 28.41 26.59
C ILE A 232 -13.38 29.56 25.94
N LEU A 233 -12.51 29.25 24.99
CA LEU A 233 -11.77 30.25 24.23
C LEU A 233 -12.64 30.75 23.07
N HIS A 234 -13.07 32.01 23.12
CA HIS A 234 -13.85 32.64 22.05
C HIS A 234 -13.24 33.99 21.68
N ASN A 235 -12.96 34.20 20.40
CA ASN A 235 -12.33 35.43 19.87
C ASN A 235 -11.04 35.85 20.61
N GLY A 236 -10.22 34.87 20.99
CA GLY A 236 -8.94 35.09 21.68
C GLY A 236 -9.06 35.42 23.17
N LYS A 237 -10.25 35.28 23.77
CA LYS A 237 -10.48 35.50 25.20
C LYS A 237 -11.11 34.27 25.85
N TRP A 238 -10.73 34.02 27.11
CA TRP A 238 -11.31 32.93 27.90
C TRP A 238 -12.58 33.39 28.60
N VAL A 239 -13.67 32.66 28.37
CA VAL A 239 -15.00 32.89 28.93
C VAL A 239 -15.36 31.75 29.86
N ASN A 240 -15.70 32.04 31.12
CA ASN A 240 -16.13 31.02 32.08
C ASN A 240 -17.59 30.63 31.80
N TRP A 241 -17.87 29.32 31.74
CA TRP A 241 -19.26 28.87 31.69
C TRP A 241 -19.86 28.75 33.09
N LYS A 242 -20.89 29.56 33.35
CA LYS A 242 -21.71 29.45 34.56
C LYS A 242 -22.94 28.62 34.24
N ALA A 243 -22.92 27.36 34.66
CA ALA A 243 -24.04 26.45 34.46
C ALA A 243 -25.29 27.00 35.15
N MET A 244 -26.40 27.04 34.42
CA MET A 244 -27.72 27.24 35.01
C MET A 244 -28.18 25.90 35.60
N PRO A 245 -29.00 25.90 36.68
CA PRO A 245 -29.55 24.68 37.23
C PRO A 245 -30.21 23.85 36.13
N TYR A 246 -29.82 22.58 36.02
CA TYR A 246 -30.39 21.63 35.07
C TYR A 246 -30.22 22.02 33.60
N SER A 247 -29.20 22.82 33.28
CA SER A 247 -28.77 23.07 31.91
C SER A 247 -27.59 22.17 31.54
N MET A 248 -27.41 21.95 30.24
CA MET A 248 -26.25 21.24 29.68
C MET A 248 -25.48 22.20 28.78
N ILE A 249 -24.16 22.03 28.66
CA ILE A 249 -23.42 22.70 27.59
C ILE A 249 -23.12 21.69 26.48
N VAL A 250 -23.27 22.16 25.25
CA VAL A 250 -22.98 21.39 24.04
C VAL A 250 -21.77 22.01 23.37
N ASP A 251 -20.78 21.18 23.08
CA ASP A 251 -19.61 21.49 22.26
C ASP A 251 -19.72 20.75 20.91
N ILE A 252 -19.56 21.50 19.83
CA ILE A 252 -19.50 20.98 18.46
C ILE A 252 -18.05 21.00 18.00
N ASP A 253 -17.47 19.81 18.00
CA ASP A 253 -16.05 19.59 17.82
C ASP A 253 -15.55 19.88 16.39
N SER A 254 -14.23 20.01 16.27
CA SER A 254 -13.42 20.08 15.07
C SER A 254 -13.76 19.04 13.99
N ASN A 255 -14.31 17.86 14.31
CA ASN A 255 -14.77 16.91 13.29
C ASN A 255 -16.03 17.41 12.54
N LEU A 256 -16.93 18.13 13.23
CA LEU A 256 -18.06 18.81 12.59
C LEU A 256 -17.61 20.12 11.91
N LEU A 257 -16.63 20.83 12.45
CA LEU A 257 -16.06 22.02 11.79
C LEU A 257 -15.19 21.67 10.56
N ALA A 258 -14.48 20.54 10.61
CA ALA A 258 -13.81 19.93 9.47
C ALA A 258 -14.85 19.49 8.43
N SER A 259 -16.05 19.08 8.85
CA SER A 259 -17.15 18.84 7.92
C SER A 259 -17.56 20.12 7.18
N LYS A 260 -17.47 21.33 7.78
CA LYS A 260 -17.62 22.62 7.05
C LYS A 260 -16.62 22.79 5.88
N TYR A 261 -15.46 22.12 5.93
CA TYR A 261 -14.45 22.09 4.85
C TYR A 261 -14.30 20.73 4.15
N ALA A 262 -15.02 19.71 4.59
CA ALA A 262 -14.98 18.35 4.07
C ALA A 262 -16.39 17.74 4.15
N PHE A 263 -17.25 18.13 3.21
CA PHE A 263 -18.39 17.32 2.79
C PHE A 263 -18.15 16.82 1.37
N VAL A 264 -18.40 15.53 1.15
CA VAL A 264 -19.04 15.14 -0.10
C VAL A 264 -20.48 15.57 0.03
N VAL A 265 -20.83 16.65 -0.67
CA VAL A 265 -22.20 17.09 -0.88
C VAL A 265 -22.97 15.92 -1.51
N LYS A 266 -23.98 15.38 -0.84
CA LYS A 266 -25.12 14.77 -1.55
C LYS A 266 -25.69 15.96 -2.35
N PRO A 267 -25.84 15.90 -3.68
CA PRO A 267 -26.32 17.05 -4.45
C PRO A 267 -27.73 17.41 -3.96
N SER A 268 -27.83 18.34 -3.02
CA SER A 268 -29.06 18.96 -2.58
C SER A 268 -29.16 20.31 -3.27
N ASP A 269 -29.42 20.22 -4.57
CA ASP A 269 -30.18 21.18 -5.37
C ASP A 269 -30.80 20.48 -6.60
N GLU A 270 -30.75 19.14 -6.69
CA GLU A 270 -31.56 18.43 -7.68
C GLU A 270 -32.89 18.07 -7.02
N GLU A 271 -33.95 18.76 -7.44
CA GLU A 271 -35.34 18.36 -7.19
C GLU A 271 -35.46 16.84 -7.37
N VAL A 272 -35.82 16.12 -6.30
CA VAL A 272 -36.26 14.73 -6.45
C VAL A 272 -37.62 14.80 -7.13
N VAL A 273 -37.61 14.80 -8.46
CA VAL A 273 -38.82 14.82 -9.26
C VAL A 273 -39.50 13.46 -9.11
N ASP A 274 -40.71 13.47 -8.56
CA ASP A 274 -41.53 12.27 -8.49
C ASP A 274 -41.80 11.77 -9.92
N SER A 275 -41.59 10.48 -10.17
CA SER A 275 -41.66 9.84 -11.51
C SER A 275 -43.05 9.91 -12.18
N HIS A 276 -44.01 10.55 -11.52
CA HIS A 276 -45.34 10.86 -12.02
C HIS A 276 -45.42 12.23 -12.75
N HIS A 277 -44.39 13.07 -12.70
CA HIS A 277 -44.26 14.26 -13.55
C HIS A 277 -43.65 13.90 -14.92
N SER A 278 -44.32 14.26 -16.02
CA SER A 278 -44.02 13.78 -17.38
C SER A 278 -42.68 14.21 -17.97
N GLU A 279 -41.91 15.08 -17.31
CA GLU A 279 -40.63 15.61 -17.82
C GLU A 279 -39.40 14.74 -17.46
N TYR A 280 -39.49 13.83 -16.46
CA TYR A 280 -38.34 13.06 -15.97
C TYR A 280 -38.63 11.55 -15.81
N SER A 281 -39.23 10.92 -16.82
CA SER A 281 -39.51 9.48 -16.80
C SER A 281 -38.24 8.64 -17.01
N ILE A 282 -38.02 7.62 -16.17
CA ILE A 282 -36.96 6.62 -16.38
C ILE A 282 -37.11 6.03 -17.79
N PRO A 283 -36.04 6.04 -18.62
CA PRO A 283 -36.12 5.53 -19.98
C PRO A 283 -36.66 4.10 -20.00
N THR A 284 -37.71 3.88 -20.78
CA THR A 284 -38.37 2.58 -20.88
C THR A 284 -38.08 1.99 -22.25
N ILE A 285 -37.40 0.85 -22.27
CA ILE A 285 -36.92 0.19 -23.47
C ILE A 285 -37.77 -1.06 -23.75
N ASP A 286 -38.44 -1.06 -24.89
CA ASP A 286 -39.20 -2.20 -25.39
C ASP A 286 -38.31 -3.18 -26.13
N ILE A 287 -37.72 -4.13 -25.40
CA ILE A 287 -36.74 -5.07 -25.97
C ILE A 287 -37.30 -5.97 -27.07
N SER A 288 -38.62 -6.08 -27.22
CA SER A 288 -39.22 -6.85 -28.33
C SER A 288 -38.84 -6.27 -29.70
N LEU A 289 -38.59 -4.95 -29.76
CA LEU A 289 -38.20 -4.25 -30.99
C LEU A 289 -36.77 -4.57 -31.45
N LEU A 290 -35.89 -5.09 -30.56
CA LEU A 290 -34.58 -5.59 -30.99
C LEU A 290 -34.70 -6.73 -31.99
N THR A 291 -35.80 -7.49 -31.91
CA THR A 291 -36.11 -8.61 -32.82
C THR A 291 -37.15 -8.24 -33.87
N SER A 292 -37.44 -6.95 -34.05
CA SER A 292 -38.37 -6.48 -35.09
C SER A 292 -37.78 -6.71 -36.49
N ASP A 293 -38.61 -7.18 -37.41
CA ASP A 293 -38.19 -7.35 -38.81
C ASP A 293 -37.98 -6.00 -39.51
N ASN A 294 -38.44 -4.89 -38.91
CA ASN A 294 -38.26 -3.52 -39.40
C ASN A 294 -36.92 -2.92 -38.93
N LEU A 295 -36.06 -2.53 -39.89
CA LEU A 295 -34.72 -1.97 -39.66
C LEU A 295 -34.76 -0.61 -38.93
N ASP A 296 -35.74 0.23 -39.20
CA ASP A 296 -35.86 1.54 -38.56
C ASP A 296 -36.25 1.39 -37.09
N GLN A 297 -37.11 0.42 -36.77
CA GLN A 297 -37.47 0.10 -35.40
C GLN A 297 -36.26 -0.46 -34.61
N ARG A 298 -35.46 -1.33 -35.24
CA ARG A 298 -34.22 -1.87 -34.64
C ARG A 298 -33.16 -0.80 -34.41
N SER A 299 -32.97 0.08 -35.39
CA SER A 299 -32.01 1.19 -35.28
C SER A 299 -32.45 2.20 -34.22
N LYS A 300 -33.76 2.49 -34.16
CA LYS A 300 -34.34 3.35 -33.14
C LYS A 300 -34.15 2.79 -31.73
N ILE A 301 -34.40 1.50 -31.50
CA ILE A 301 -34.20 0.95 -30.15
C ILE A 301 -32.73 0.84 -29.75
N LEU A 302 -31.81 0.57 -30.68
CA LEU A 302 -30.38 0.61 -30.38
C LEU A 302 -29.93 2.03 -30.01
N PHE A 303 -30.50 3.04 -30.69
CA PHE A 303 -30.30 4.43 -30.34
C PHE A 303 -30.90 4.78 -28.97
N ASP A 304 -32.14 4.39 -28.70
CA ASP A 304 -32.82 4.65 -27.42
C ASP A 304 -32.11 3.94 -26.25
N LEU A 305 -31.62 2.71 -26.47
CA LEU A 305 -30.85 1.95 -25.48
C LEU A 305 -29.48 2.58 -25.22
N ARG A 306 -28.78 3.01 -26.28
CA ARG A 306 -27.54 3.78 -26.17
C ARG A 306 -27.76 5.08 -25.41
N LYS A 307 -28.81 5.81 -25.75
CA LYS A 307 -29.15 7.09 -25.12
C LYS A 307 -29.52 6.90 -23.65
N ALA A 308 -30.38 5.94 -23.32
CA ALA A 308 -30.74 5.63 -21.94
C ALA A 308 -29.51 5.24 -21.09
N CYS A 309 -28.57 4.54 -21.70
CA CYS A 309 -27.32 4.16 -21.10
C CYS A 309 -26.35 5.33 -20.86
N GLU A 310 -26.17 6.19 -21.87
CA GLU A 310 -25.32 7.39 -21.79
C GLU A 310 -25.91 8.40 -20.80
N ASP A 311 -27.22 8.63 -20.88
CA ASP A 311 -27.90 9.68 -20.14
C ASP A 311 -28.25 9.24 -18.71
N TRP A 312 -28.67 7.98 -18.46
CA TRP A 312 -29.17 7.53 -17.14
C TRP A 312 -28.33 6.41 -16.50
N GLY A 313 -27.62 5.59 -17.27
CA GLY A 313 -26.83 4.45 -16.77
C GLY A 313 -27.66 3.25 -16.25
N PHE A 314 -28.99 3.37 -16.26
CA PHE A 314 -29.98 2.31 -16.04
C PHE A 314 -31.29 2.67 -16.75
N PHE A 315 -32.13 1.67 -17.06
CA PHE A 315 -33.40 1.86 -17.76
C PHE A 315 -34.40 0.76 -17.39
N MET A 316 -35.68 1.02 -17.58
CA MET A 316 -36.74 0.03 -17.39
C MET A 316 -36.91 -0.80 -18.66
N LEU A 317 -37.04 -2.11 -18.53
CA LEU A 317 -37.32 -3.02 -19.64
C LEU A 317 -38.81 -3.36 -19.65
N ILE A 318 -39.45 -3.23 -20.80
CA ILE A 318 -40.82 -3.71 -21.04
C ILE A 318 -40.84 -4.70 -22.20
N ASN A 319 -41.92 -5.47 -22.30
CA ASN A 319 -42.11 -6.49 -23.33
C ASN A 319 -40.93 -7.48 -23.42
N HIS A 320 -40.28 -7.71 -22.27
CA HIS A 320 -39.19 -8.65 -22.09
C HIS A 320 -39.68 -10.11 -22.09
N GLY A 321 -40.87 -10.44 -22.57
CA GLY A 321 -41.32 -11.82 -22.76
C GLY A 321 -41.37 -12.73 -21.51
N ILE A 322 -41.19 -12.19 -20.30
CA ILE A 322 -41.40 -12.93 -19.05
C ILE A 322 -42.86 -12.73 -18.69
N SER A 323 -43.62 -13.82 -18.55
CA SER A 323 -45.05 -13.75 -18.22
C SER A 323 -45.27 -13.16 -16.83
N ASP A 324 -46.31 -12.35 -16.66
CA ASP A 324 -46.71 -11.76 -15.38
C ASP A 324 -46.93 -12.81 -14.28
N ASP A 325 -47.48 -13.97 -14.63
CA ASP A 325 -47.64 -15.11 -13.73
C ASP A 325 -46.30 -15.61 -13.16
N LEU A 326 -45.23 -15.60 -13.98
CA LEU A 326 -43.89 -16.01 -13.56
C LEU A 326 -43.21 -14.92 -12.72
N MET A 327 -43.42 -13.64 -13.04
CA MET A 327 -42.97 -12.51 -12.19
C MET A 327 -43.62 -12.55 -10.82
N LYS A 328 -44.94 -12.79 -10.77
CA LYS A 328 -45.67 -12.90 -9.51
C LYS A 328 -45.19 -14.08 -8.68
N LYS A 329 -45.04 -15.26 -9.29
CA LYS A 329 -44.52 -16.46 -8.61
C LYS A 329 -43.08 -16.29 -8.13
N MET A 330 -42.26 -15.52 -8.85
CA MET A 330 -40.89 -15.21 -8.44
C MET A 330 -40.87 -14.32 -7.20
N MET A 331 -41.69 -13.27 -7.17
CA MET A 331 -41.85 -12.39 -6.00
C MET A 331 -42.42 -13.16 -4.81
N GLU A 332 -43.50 -13.92 -5.00
CA GLU A 332 -44.08 -14.79 -3.97
C GLU A 332 -43.06 -15.81 -3.44
N GLY A 333 -42.20 -16.35 -4.31
CA GLY A 333 -41.13 -17.27 -3.92
C GLY A 333 -40.06 -16.61 -3.04
N CYS A 334 -39.67 -15.37 -3.36
CA CYS A 334 -38.74 -14.58 -2.55
C CYS A 334 -39.36 -14.20 -1.20
N ASP A 335 -40.60 -13.73 -1.20
CA ASP A 335 -41.34 -13.39 0.02
C ASP A 335 -41.48 -14.61 0.93
N ASN A 336 -41.86 -15.76 0.38
CA ASN A 336 -41.95 -17.00 1.12
C ASN A 336 -40.58 -17.44 1.67
N PHE A 337 -39.48 -17.22 0.94
CA PHE A 337 -38.13 -17.52 1.43
C PHE A 337 -37.74 -16.62 2.61
N PHE A 338 -37.93 -15.31 2.51
CA PHE A 338 -37.55 -14.38 3.57
C PHE A 338 -38.45 -14.50 4.83
N ASN A 339 -39.68 -14.99 4.65
CA ASN A 339 -40.62 -15.27 5.73
C ASN A 339 -40.45 -16.68 6.36
N MET A 340 -39.49 -17.48 5.92
CA MET A 340 -39.14 -18.73 6.60
C MET A 340 -38.56 -18.45 8.00
N VAL A 341 -38.70 -19.43 8.89
CA VAL A 341 -38.07 -19.40 10.23
C VAL A 341 -36.55 -19.35 10.12
N GLU A 342 -35.90 -18.68 11.07
CA GLU A 342 -34.44 -18.44 11.05
C GLU A 342 -33.63 -19.73 10.96
N GLU A 343 -34.07 -20.82 11.60
CA GLU A 343 -33.39 -22.12 11.55
C GLU A 343 -33.30 -22.68 10.12
N ASP A 344 -34.35 -22.49 9.32
CA ASP A 344 -34.36 -22.96 7.93
C ASP A 344 -33.58 -22.01 6.99
N LYS A 345 -33.45 -20.73 7.35
CA LYS A 345 -32.65 -19.75 6.58
C LYS A 345 -31.15 -19.88 6.86
N LYS A 346 -30.79 -20.27 8.09
CA LYS A 346 -29.39 -20.57 8.50
C LYS A 346 -28.72 -21.65 7.65
N GLU A 347 -29.50 -22.56 7.07
CA GLU A 347 -29.00 -23.57 6.12
C GLU A 347 -28.33 -22.95 4.88
N PHE A 348 -28.72 -21.74 4.51
CA PHE A 348 -28.16 -21.02 3.36
C PHE A 348 -27.20 -19.90 3.79
N GLU A 349 -26.89 -19.76 5.08
CA GLU A 349 -26.05 -18.68 5.59
C GLU A 349 -24.59 -18.83 5.13
N GLY A 350 -24.04 -17.77 4.52
CA GLY A 350 -22.67 -17.80 3.97
C GLY A 350 -21.60 -17.92 5.06
N SER A 351 -20.47 -18.55 4.73
CA SER A 351 -19.31 -18.60 5.63
C SER A 351 -18.57 -17.25 5.66
N LEU A 352 -18.09 -16.81 6.84
CA LEU A 352 -17.34 -15.54 6.98
C LEU A 352 -16.13 -15.45 6.05
N ASP A 353 -15.51 -16.59 5.73
CA ASP A 353 -14.29 -16.66 4.93
C ASP A 353 -14.54 -16.80 3.41
N THR A 354 -15.78 -17.07 2.96
CA THR A 354 -16.09 -17.38 1.54
C THR A 354 -17.38 -16.75 0.98
N TYR A 355 -18.00 -15.77 1.64
CA TYR A 355 -19.34 -15.24 1.32
C TYR A 355 -19.61 -14.84 -0.16
N VAL A 356 -18.57 -14.55 -0.95
CA VAL A 356 -18.69 -14.20 -2.38
C VAL A 356 -18.73 -15.42 -3.31
N LEU A 357 -18.19 -16.56 -2.87
CA LEU A 357 -18.01 -17.79 -3.68
C LEU A 357 -19.07 -18.86 -3.39
N ASP A 358 -19.86 -18.69 -2.33
CA ASP A 358 -20.88 -19.66 -1.94
C ASP A 358 -21.98 -19.74 -3.03
N PRO A 359 -22.28 -20.94 -3.58
CA PRO A 359 -23.21 -21.05 -4.71
C PRO A 359 -24.65 -20.61 -4.40
N ILE A 360 -25.03 -20.68 -3.12
CA ILE A 360 -26.25 -20.12 -2.55
C ILE A 360 -25.82 -19.48 -1.23
N CYS A 361 -26.08 -18.20 -1.07
CA CYS A 361 -25.78 -17.44 0.13
C CYS A 361 -26.96 -16.57 0.50
N TYR A 362 -27.56 -16.87 1.64
CA TYR A 362 -28.37 -15.98 2.42
C TYR A 362 -27.47 -15.19 3.36
N GLY A 363 -27.74 -13.90 3.48
CA GLY A 363 -27.08 -13.05 4.43
C GLY A 363 -27.98 -11.90 4.83
N THR A 364 -27.82 -11.50 6.08
CA THR A 364 -28.23 -10.19 6.57
C THR A 364 -26.94 -9.38 6.66
N ASN A 365 -26.91 -8.13 6.22
CA ASN A 365 -25.71 -7.28 6.40
C ASN A 365 -25.60 -6.76 7.86
N PHE A 366 -26.08 -7.55 8.80
CA PHE A 366 -26.06 -7.32 10.24
C PHE A 366 -25.13 -8.34 10.87
N ASP A 367 -24.06 -7.84 11.48
CA ASP A 367 -23.14 -8.52 12.40
C ASP A 367 -22.81 -9.99 12.12
N LYS A 368 -21.64 -10.19 11.51
CA LYS A 368 -20.75 -11.28 11.92
C LYS A 368 -19.35 -10.71 12.11
N GLY A 369 -18.91 -10.76 13.36
CA GLY A 369 -17.84 -9.94 13.92
C GLY A 369 -16.51 -10.02 13.19
N ASP A 370 -15.94 -8.85 12.96
CA ASP A 370 -14.60 -8.53 13.41
C ASP A 370 -14.49 -7.00 13.55
N ASN A 371 -13.80 -6.57 14.60
CA ASN A 371 -13.59 -5.18 15.01
C ASN A 371 -12.82 -4.36 13.96
N GLN A 372 -13.45 -4.00 12.85
CA GLN A 372 -12.95 -3.01 11.90
C GLN A 372 -13.95 -1.85 11.76
N ILE A 373 -13.58 -0.73 12.36
CA ILE A 373 -14.26 0.57 12.28
C ILE A 373 -14.20 1.04 10.82
N ASN A 374 -15.36 1.33 10.21
CA ASN A 374 -15.61 1.83 8.84
C ASN A 374 -16.06 0.84 7.75
N GLN A 375 -17.04 -0.05 8.02
CA GLN A 375 -17.83 -0.66 6.94
C GLN A 375 -19.22 -0.02 6.81
N LEU A 376 -19.60 0.32 5.58
CA LEU A 376 -20.94 0.76 5.20
C LEU A 376 -21.90 -0.43 5.32
N HIS A 377 -22.86 -0.39 6.24
CA HIS A 377 -23.88 -1.44 6.37
C HIS A 377 -25.03 -1.20 5.38
N TYR A 378 -25.26 -2.12 4.44
CA TYR A 378 -26.41 -2.05 3.53
C TYR A 378 -27.64 -2.65 4.20
N TRP A 379 -28.64 -1.84 4.57
CA TRP A 379 -29.88 -2.30 5.19
C TRP A 379 -30.75 -3.14 4.22
N ARG A 380 -30.43 -4.42 4.11
CA ARG A 380 -31.20 -5.41 3.35
C ARG A 380 -30.90 -6.82 3.82
N ASN A 381 -31.92 -7.67 3.79
CA ASN A 381 -31.74 -9.10 3.70
C ASN A 381 -31.51 -9.46 2.23
N TYR A 382 -30.59 -10.37 1.96
CA TYR A 382 -30.37 -10.82 0.60
C TYR A 382 -30.29 -12.34 0.54
N ILE A 383 -30.76 -12.86 -0.59
CA ILE A 383 -30.46 -14.20 -1.04
C ILE A 383 -29.75 -14.06 -2.39
N ARG A 384 -28.56 -14.63 -2.47
CA ARG A 384 -27.74 -14.70 -3.68
C ARG A 384 -27.62 -16.17 -4.07
N PHE A 385 -27.75 -16.45 -5.35
CA PHE A 385 -27.48 -17.77 -5.89
C PHE A 385 -26.96 -17.65 -7.31
N ILE A 386 -26.05 -18.54 -7.68
CA ILE A 386 -25.42 -18.55 -8.99
C ILE A 386 -26.35 -19.26 -9.97
N VAL A 387 -26.81 -18.56 -11.00
CA VAL A 387 -27.65 -19.14 -12.07
C VAL A 387 -26.85 -19.64 -13.27
N HIS A 388 -25.60 -19.18 -13.43
CA HIS A 388 -24.69 -19.54 -14.53
C HIS A 388 -23.22 -19.47 -14.05
N PRO A 389 -22.31 -20.38 -14.45
CA PRO A 389 -22.47 -21.45 -15.44
C PRO A 389 -23.24 -22.68 -14.96
N GLN A 390 -23.36 -22.87 -13.65
CA GLN A 390 -24.15 -23.93 -13.05
C GLN A 390 -25.31 -23.33 -12.26
N PHE A 391 -26.52 -23.86 -12.46
CA PHE A 391 -27.74 -23.39 -11.81
C PHE A 391 -27.83 -23.91 -10.37
N HIS A 392 -27.65 -22.99 -9.43
CA HIS A 392 -27.83 -23.18 -8.01
C HIS A 392 -29.11 -22.48 -7.57
N SER A 393 -29.87 -23.12 -6.68
CA SER A 393 -31.08 -22.56 -6.12
C SER A 393 -31.29 -23.12 -4.71
N PRO A 394 -31.88 -22.34 -3.79
CA PRO A 394 -32.33 -22.89 -2.54
C PRO A 394 -33.37 -23.99 -2.81
N HIS A 395 -33.35 -25.04 -2.00
CA HIS A 395 -34.30 -26.15 -2.09
C HIS A 395 -35.55 -25.92 -1.20
N LYS A 396 -35.50 -24.88 -0.37
CA LYS A 396 -36.63 -24.32 0.40
C LYS A 396 -36.88 -22.86 -0.04
N PRO A 397 -38.12 -22.36 0.01
CA PRO A 397 -39.35 -23.10 0.24
C PRO A 397 -39.66 -24.04 -0.95
N ILE A 398 -40.43 -25.10 -0.69
CA ILE A 398 -40.78 -26.11 -1.70
C ILE A 398 -41.45 -25.43 -2.89
N GLY A 399 -40.96 -25.72 -4.09
CA GLY A 399 -41.46 -25.12 -5.34
C GLY A 399 -40.66 -23.91 -5.84
N PHE A 400 -39.90 -23.21 -4.97
CA PHE A 400 -39.17 -21.99 -5.37
C PHE A 400 -38.08 -22.27 -6.42
N ARG A 401 -37.34 -23.39 -6.28
CA ARG A 401 -36.38 -23.89 -7.28
C ARG A 401 -36.97 -24.00 -8.69
N SER A 402 -38.23 -24.46 -8.80
CA SER A 402 -38.87 -24.64 -10.11
C SER A 402 -39.22 -23.32 -10.77
N VAL A 403 -39.61 -22.32 -9.98
CA VAL A 403 -39.88 -20.94 -10.41
C VAL A 403 -38.57 -20.27 -10.84
N LEU A 404 -37.52 -20.39 -10.03
CA LEU A 404 -36.18 -19.86 -10.32
C LEU A 404 -35.56 -20.43 -11.59
N LEU A 405 -35.74 -21.73 -11.83
CA LEU A 405 -35.25 -22.38 -13.04
C LEU A 405 -35.97 -21.85 -14.28
N ARG A 406 -37.30 -21.69 -14.21
CA ARG A 406 -38.09 -21.10 -15.31
C ARG A 406 -37.75 -19.64 -15.54
N TRP A 407 -37.51 -18.88 -14.48
CA TRP A 407 -37.04 -17.48 -14.55
C TRP A 407 -35.70 -17.38 -15.27
N SER A 408 -34.74 -18.23 -14.88
CA SER A 408 -33.37 -18.21 -15.39
C SER A 408 -33.25 -18.71 -16.84
N LEU A 409 -34.15 -19.60 -17.27
CA LEU A 409 -34.22 -20.10 -18.64
C LEU A 409 -35.06 -19.20 -19.57
N SER A 410 -35.60 -18.08 -19.07
CA SER A 410 -36.34 -17.14 -19.90
C SER A 410 -35.39 -16.48 -20.92
N PRO A 411 -35.67 -16.56 -22.24
CA PRO A 411 -34.78 -16.05 -23.31
C PRO A 411 -34.35 -14.59 -23.15
N SER A 412 -35.19 -13.80 -22.47
CA SER A 412 -34.99 -12.37 -22.30
C SER A 412 -34.07 -12.01 -21.13
N VAL A 413 -34.05 -12.83 -20.08
CA VAL A 413 -33.07 -12.72 -18.98
C VAL A 413 -31.68 -13.07 -19.48
N ALA A 414 -31.59 -14.11 -20.32
CA ALA A 414 -30.35 -14.48 -21.01
C ALA A 414 -29.83 -13.33 -21.90
N SER A 415 -30.72 -12.62 -22.60
CA SER A 415 -30.38 -11.47 -23.44
C SER A 415 -29.93 -10.23 -22.63
N ALA A 416 -30.55 -9.96 -21.48
CA ALA A 416 -30.17 -8.85 -20.60
C ALA A 416 -28.81 -9.04 -19.90
N LEU A 417 -28.43 -10.30 -19.63
CA LEU A 417 -27.10 -10.63 -19.07
C LEU A 417 -25.94 -10.28 -20.03
N PHE A 418 -26.19 -10.16 -21.33
CA PHE A 418 -25.20 -9.72 -22.32
C PHE A 418 -25.02 -8.19 -22.39
N LEU A 419 -25.88 -7.38 -21.75
CA LEU A 419 -25.84 -5.90 -21.77
C LEU A 419 -24.98 -5.26 -20.66
N ARG A 420 -24.10 -6.03 -20.01
CA ARG A 420 -23.30 -5.56 -18.86
C ARG A 420 -22.24 -4.46 -19.07
N PRO A 421 -21.82 -4.00 -20.27
CA PRO A 421 -20.70 -3.05 -20.36
C PRO A 421 -21.07 -1.56 -20.35
N ILE A 422 -22.19 -1.12 -19.75
CA ILE A 422 -22.65 0.28 -19.95
C ILE A 422 -22.66 1.19 -18.70
N ARG A 423 -22.29 0.69 -17.52
CA ARG A 423 -22.00 1.58 -16.38
C ARG A 423 -20.68 2.37 -16.47
N GLN A 424 -19.85 2.11 -17.48
CA GLN A 424 -18.54 2.78 -17.69
C GLN A 424 -18.62 4.14 -18.42
N ALA A 425 -19.80 4.59 -18.90
CA ALA A 425 -19.88 5.72 -19.82
C ALA A 425 -20.00 7.13 -19.19
N ARG A 426 -20.28 7.27 -17.88
CA ARG A 426 -20.53 8.60 -17.27
C ARG A 426 -19.29 9.41 -16.86
N ALA A 427 -18.07 8.90 -17.05
CA ALA A 427 -16.83 9.56 -16.61
C ALA A 427 -16.04 10.29 -17.71
N SER A 428 -16.61 10.55 -18.90
CA SER A 428 -15.89 11.27 -19.95
C SER A 428 -16.80 12.21 -20.74
N LYS A 429 -16.80 13.50 -20.35
CA LYS A 429 -17.16 14.58 -21.29
C LYS A 429 -16.03 14.69 -22.30
N ASN A 430 -16.19 14.00 -23.43
CA ASN A 430 -15.67 14.31 -24.78
C ASN A 430 -15.41 13.00 -25.52
N PHE A 431 -16.30 12.61 -26.43
CA PHE A 431 -15.95 12.08 -27.75
C PHE A 431 -17.21 11.90 -28.60
N TYR A 432 -17.34 12.71 -29.65
CA TYR A 432 -18.17 12.41 -30.80
C TYR A 432 -17.50 11.25 -31.58
N LEU A 433 -18.25 10.22 -31.95
CA LEU A 433 -17.86 9.26 -33.00
C LEU A 433 -19.08 8.92 -33.89
N PRO A 434 -18.89 8.76 -35.22
CA PRO A 434 -19.95 8.79 -36.22
C PRO A 434 -20.85 7.54 -36.21
N VAL A 435 -22.10 7.78 -36.60
CA VAL A 435 -23.13 6.78 -36.85
C VAL A 435 -22.89 6.19 -38.24
N ASP A 436 -22.13 5.11 -38.35
CA ASP A 436 -22.17 4.19 -39.50
C ASP A 436 -21.49 2.86 -39.11
N ASN A 437 -22.17 1.73 -39.35
CA ASN A 437 -21.75 0.34 -39.11
C ASN A 437 -22.21 -0.37 -37.82
N ILE A 438 -23.50 -0.28 -37.51
CA ILE A 438 -24.19 -1.40 -36.83
C ILE A 438 -25.15 -2.04 -37.84
N CYS A 439 -24.72 -3.13 -38.47
CA CYS A 439 -25.61 -3.99 -39.26
C CYS A 439 -25.78 -5.32 -38.51
N LEU A 440 -26.96 -5.54 -37.93
CA LEU A 440 -27.38 -6.83 -37.39
C LEU A 440 -28.34 -7.49 -38.40
N PRO A 441 -28.02 -8.66 -38.98
CA PRO A 441 -29.02 -9.46 -39.65
C PRO A 441 -29.76 -10.29 -38.61
N ILE A 442 -31.06 -10.03 -38.46
CA ILE A 442 -32.00 -10.93 -37.78
C ILE A 442 -32.86 -11.52 -38.90
N THR A 443 -32.86 -12.85 -39.02
CA THR A 443 -33.86 -13.58 -39.81
C THR A 443 -34.62 -14.52 -38.89
N LYS A 444 -35.95 -14.46 -39.03
CA LYS A 444 -36.94 -15.08 -38.14
C LYS A 444 -37.73 -16.10 -38.93
N PHE A 445 -37.80 -17.35 -38.46
CA PHE A 445 -38.94 -18.25 -38.71
C PHE A 445 -39.08 -19.35 -37.64
N GLY A 446 -40.20 -19.30 -36.91
CA GLY A 446 -41.03 -20.46 -36.50
C GLY A 446 -40.47 -21.61 -35.66
N LYS A 447 -40.73 -21.54 -34.34
CA LYS A 447 -40.94 -22.63 -33.35
C LYS A 447 -39.82 -23.69 -33.16
N VAL A 448 -39.03 -23.42 -32.10
CA VAL A 448 -38.18 -24.29 -31.28
C VAL A 448 -36.96 -24.90 -32.00
N TYR A 449 -35.73 -24.53 -31.61
CA TYR A 449 -34.68 -25.41 -31.05
C TYR A 449 -33.29 -24.71 -30.93
N TYR A 450 -32.52 -25.22 -29.95
CA TYR A 450 -31.06 -25.29 -29.75
C TYR A 450 -30.09 -24.53 -30.69
N LEU A 451 -29.09 -23.88 -30.07
CA LEU A 451 -27.71 -23.88 -30.60
C LEU A 451 -26.86 -24.80 -29.71
N GLY A 452 -26.55 -25.97 -30.25
CA GLY A 452 -25.55 -26.88 -29.71
C GLY A 452 -24.93 -27.67 -30.87
N PHE A 453 -23.67 -27.42 -31.15
CA PHE A 453 -22.71 -28.52 -31.32
C PHE A 453 -22.17 -28.73 -29.89
N SER A 454 -22.45 -29.83 -29.18
CA SER A 454 -21.96 -31.20 -29.44
C SER A 454 -20.45 -31.18 -29.76
N GLY A 455 -19.57 -31.88 -29.05
CA GLY A 455 -19.76 -33.14 -28.35
C GLY A 455 -20.13 -33.07 -26.87
N THR A 456 -21.27 -33.69 -26.58
CA THR A 456 -21.30 -34.71 -25.53
C THR A 456 -20.52 -35.92 -26.04
N MET A 457 -19.66 -36.53 -25.23
CA MET A 457 -19.62 -37.99 -25.21
C MET A 457 -20.55 -38.41 -24.08
N ARG A 458 -21.62 -39.12 -24.45
CA ARG A 458 -22.59 -39.69 -23.51
C ARG A 458 -21.91 -40.75 -22.65
N ASP A 459 -22.41 -40.81 -21.42
CA ASP A 459 -22.06 -41.70 -20.32
C ASP A 459 -21.78 -43.16 -20.71
N ILE A 460 -20.85 -43.77 -19.97
CA ILE A 460 -21.03 -45.17 -19.55
C ILE A 460 -21.46 -45.18 -18.09
N LYS A 461 -22.71 -45.60 -17.90
CA LYS A 461 -23.28 -46.12 -16.66
C LYS A 461 -22.36 -47.18 -16.04
N VAL A 462 -22.29 -47.20 -14.71
CA VAL A 462 -22.45 -48.46 -13.97
C VAL A 462 -23.37 -48.23 -12.78
N LYS A 463 -24.54 -48.88 -12.77
CA LYS A 463 -25.19 -49.30 -11.54
C LYS A 463 -25.70 -50.72 -11.71
N GLY A 464 -25.09 -51.62 -10.95
CA GLY A 464 -25.48 -53.01 -10.79
C GLY A 464 -24.70 -53.60 -9.63
N THR A 465 -25.39 -53.81 -8.50
CA THR A 465 -24.92 -54.56 -7.34
C THR A 465 -25.15 -56.06 -7.53
N SER A 466 -24.26 -56.88 -6.93
CA SER A 466 -24.31 -58.34 -6.67
C SER A 466 -23.48 -59.29 -7.57
N ASN A 467 -22.46 -59.89 -6.90
CA ASN A 467 -21.93 -61.27 -6.87
C ASN A 467 -21.59 -62.14 -8.11
N LEU A 468 -20.33 -62.63 -8.10
CA LEU A 468 -19.74 -63.94 -8.51
C LEU A 468 -19.77 -64.45 -9.98
N CYS A 469 -18.59 -64.99 -10.43
CA CYS A 469 -18.29 -66.15 -11.34
C CYS A 469 -19.15 -66.42 -12.61
N THR A 470 -18.72 -66.89 -13.81
CA THR A 470 -17.48 -67.41 -14.44
C THR A 470 -17.76 -67.66 -15.95
N THR A 471 -16.74 -67.58 -16.84
CA THR A 471 -16.53 -68.27 -18.17
C THR A 471 -17.57 -68.07 -19.32
N SER A 472 -17.27 -67.96 -20.64
CA SER A 472 -16.08 -68.18 -21.49
C SER A 472 -16.34 -67.81 -22.99
N THR A 473 -15.26 -67.47 -23.73
CA THR A 473 -14.93 -67.72 -25.18
C THR A 473 -15.57 -67.00 -26.39
N THR A 474 -14.66 -66.43 -27.22
CA THR A 474 -14.54 -66.43 -28.72
C THR A 474 -15.53 -65.66 -29.62
N VAL A 475 -15.24 -65.13 -30.83
CA VAL A 475 -14.07 -64.71 -31.65
C VAL A 475 -14.65 -64.12 -32.97
N SER A 476 -14.02 -63.04 -33.48
CA SER A 476 -13.72 -62.57 -34.87
C SER A 476 -14.73 -62.23 -36.02
N ASP A 477 -14.15 -61.39 -36.91
CA ASP A 477 -14.27 -61.18 -38.38
C ASP A 477 -15.40 -60.29 -38.94
N GLY A 478 -15.21 -59.42 -39.95
CA GLY A 478 -14.05 -59.06 -40.81
C GLY A 478 -14.52 -58.13 -41.97
N GLU A 479 -13.58 -57.35 -42.54
CA GLU A 479 -13.42 -56.88 -43.97
C GLU A 479 -14.60 -56.18 -44.75
N SER A 480 -14.46 -55.27 -45.72
CA SER A 480 -13.36 -54.60 -46.45
C SER A 480 -13.90 -53.56 -47.51
N HIS A 481 -13.01 -52.66 -48.03
CA HIS A 481 -12.94 -52.01 -49.38
C HIS A 481 -14.02 -50.99 -49.87
N VAL A 482 -13.82 -49.92 -50.69
CA VAL A 482 -12.73 -49.32 -51.52
C VAL A 482 -13.17 -47.93 -52.14
N ALA A 483 -12.19 -47.03 -52.42
CA ALA A 483 -12.07 -45.90 -53.42
C ALA A 483 -13.10 -44.75 -53.51
N GLN A 484 -12.74 -43.46 -53.30
CA GLN A 484 -11.92 -42.47 -54.08
C GLN A 484 -12.69 -41.64 -55.15
N SER A 485 -12.77 -40.32 -54.95
CA SER A 485 -12.46 -39.28 -55.95
C SER A 485 -12.17 -37.92 -55.28
N GLU A 486 -11.13 -37.23 -55.77
CA GLU A 486 -10.61 -35.94 -55.29
C GLU A 486 -11.31 -34.74 -55.93
N LEU A 487 -11.39 -33.61 -55.21
CA LEU A 487 -11.14 -32.25 -55.71
C LEU A 487 -10.70 -31.35 -54.54
N ILE A 488 -9.69 -30.53 -54.82
CA ILE A 488 -8.78 -29.79 -53.93
C ILE A 488 -9.45 -28.56 -53.27
N MET A 489 -9.16 -28.27 -52.00
CA MET A 489 -8.91 -26.90 -51.48
C MET A 489 -8.31 -26.92 -50.06
N ASP A 490 -7.34 -26.03 -49.85
CA ASP A 490 -6.32 -26.01 -48.79
C ASP A 490 -6.78 -25.63 -47.35
N LYS A 491 -6.03 -26.20 -46.40
CA LYS A 491 -5.64 -25.73 -45.04
C LYS A 491 -6.69 -25.14 -44.08
N GLU A 492 -7.20 -26.01 -43.19
CA GLU A 492 -7.65 -25.68 -41.82
C GLU A 492 -7.10 -26.69 -40.78
N THR A 493 -5.80 -26.65 -40.48
CA THR A 493 -5.19 -27.55 -39.46
C THR A 493 -4.38 -26.85 -38.35
N SER A 494 -4.26 -25.52 -38.33
CA SER A 494 -3.39 -24.82 -37.35
C SER A 494 -4.07 -24.30 -36.07
N SER A 495 -5.40 -24.19 -36.01
CA SER A 495 -6.10 -23.47 -34.92
C SER A 495 -6.42 -24.31 -33.67
N LEU A 496 -6.38 -25.64 -33.75
CA LEU A 496 -6.71 -26.54 -32.64
C LEU A 496 -5.58 -26.69 -31.61
N GLY A 497 -4.31 -26.61 -32.02
CA GLY A 497 -3.15 -26.85 -31.15
C GLY A 497 -2.84 -25.73 -30.15
N VAL A 498 -3.19 -24.47 -30.46
CA VAL A 498 -2.85 -23.30 -29.61
C VAL A 498 -3.73 -23.23 -28.35
N LYS A 499 -4.95 -23.78 -28.41
CA LYS A 499 -5.94 -23.72 -27.33
C LYS A 499 -5.71 -24.76 -26.21
N GLN A 500 -4.94 -25.81 -26.46
CA GLN A 500 -4.67 -26.84 -25.46
C GLN A 500 -3.35 -26.55 -24.73
N THR A 501 -3.40 -26.37 -23.41
CA THR A 501 -2.18 -26.21 -22.59
C THR A 501 -1.31 -27.48 -22.70
N PRO A 502 -0.04 -27.36 -23.14
CA PRO A 502 0.91 -28.48 -23.18
C PRO A 502 1.16 -29.10 -21.80
N GLU A 503 1.43 -30.41 -21.76
CA GLU A 503 1.67 -31.13 -20.49
C GLU A 503 2.90 -30.62 -19.74
N ILE A 504 3.91 -30.12 -20.45
CA ILE A 504 5.10 -29.52 -19.84
C ILE A 504 4.75 -28.24 -19.05
N GLU A 505 3.86 -27.39 -19.57
CA GLU A 505 3.39 -26.18 -18.89
C GLU A 505 2.54 -26.54 -17.68
N LYS A 506 1.60 -27.49 -17.82
CA LYS A 506 0.79 -27.96 -16.69
C LYS A 506 1.65 -28.48 -15.53
N LYS A 507 2.68 -29.27 -15.84
CA LYS A 507 3.52 -29.95 -14.84
C LYS A 507 4.59 -29.05 -14.23
N PHE A 508 5.32 -28.31 -15.05
CA PHE A 508 6.52 -27.57 -14.64
C PHE A 508 6.32 -26.05 -14.59
N VAL A 509 5.09 -25.57 -14.83
CA VAL A 509 4.71 -24.17 -14.58
C VAL A 509 3.54 -24.16 -13.61
N HIS A 510 2.35 -24.63 -14.02
CA HIS A 510 1.11 -24.41 -13.26
C HIS A 510 1.16 -25.07 -11.88
N ARG A 511 1.41 -26.38 -11.82
CA ARG A 511 1.50 -27.12 -10.55
C ARG A 511 2.65 -26.64 -9.66
N VAL A 512 3.75 -26.17 -10.26
CA VAL A 512 4.89 -25.67 -9.50
C VAL A 512 4.55 -24.35 -8.83
N TYR A 513 4.01 -23.37 -9.58
CA TYR A 513 3.61 -22.08 -9.02
C TYR A 513 2.49 -22.21 -7.99
N ASP A 514 1.52 -23.11 -8.20
CA ASP A 514 0.51 -23.42 -7.20
C ASP A 514 1.12 -23.93 -5.89
N ALA A 515 2.14 -24.81 -5.98
CA ALA A 515 2.80 -25.38 -4.82
C ALA A 515 3.73 -24.40 -4.09
N ILE A 516 4.40 -23.49 -4.82
CA ILE A 516 5.37 -22.56 -4.22
C ILE A 516 4.76 -21.18 -3.90
N ALA A 517 3.50 -20.92 -4.23
CA ALA A 517 2.88 -19.60 -4.18
C ALA A 517 3.10 -18.81 -2.87
N PRO A 518 2.93 -19.40 -1.65
CA PRO A 518 3.21 -18.68 -0.41
C PRO A 518 4.68 -18.26 -0.27
N HIS A 519 5.61 -19.17 -0.59
CA HIS A 519 7.04 -18.89 -0.52
C HIS A 519 7.49 -17.90 -1.62
N PHE A 520 6.98 -18.06 -2.84
CA PHE A 520 7.18 -17.13 -3.94
C PHE A 520 6.72 -15.72 -3.56
N SER A 521 5.52 -15.59 -2.98
CA SER A 521 5.00 -14.30 -2.53
C SER A 521 5.88 -13.65 -1.46
N SER A 522 6.39 -14.43 -0.51
CA SER A 522 7.27 -13.92 0.56
C SER A 522 8.67 -13.50 0.08
N THR A 523 9.13 -14.01 -1.07
CA THR A 523 10.50 -13.79 -1.57
C THR A 523 10.58 -12.85 -2.77
N ARG A 524 9.47 -12.54 -3.44
CA ARG A 524 9.42 -11.75 -4.68
C ARG A 524 8.54 -10.52 -4.57
N TYR A 525 9.03 -9.50 -3.85
CA TYR A 525 8.33 -8.23 -3.64
C TYR A 525 8.98 -7.00 -4.32
N ALA A 526 10.22 -7.10 -4.80
CA ALA A 526 10.98 -5.94 -5.31
C ALA A 526 10.57 -5.54 -6.74
N LYS A 527 9.79 -4.45 -6.89
CA LYS A 527 9.33 -3.81 -8.15
C LYS A 527 10.49 -3.46 -9.09
N TRP A 528 10.41 -3.87 -10.36
CA TRP A 528 11.44 -3.61 -11.36
C TRP A 528 11.40 -2.14 -11.82
N PRO A 529 12.53 -1.40 -11.82
CA PRO A 529 12.53 0.04 -12.06
C PRO A 529 11.93 0.46 -13.40
N LYS A 530 12.22 -0.28 -14.49
CA LYS A 530 11.66 0.03 -15.82
C LYS A 530 10.16 -0.23 -15.89
N VAL A 531 9.67 -1.28 -15.25
CA VAL A 531 8.23 -1.56 -15.15
C VAL A 531 7.53 -0.50 -14.30
N ALA A 532 8.13 -0.11 -13.18
CA ALA A 532 7.59 0.95 -12.32
C ALA A 532 7.56 2.30 -13.05
N ALA A 533 8.62 2.68 -13.75
CA ALA A 533 8.68 3.91 -14.54
C ALA A 533 7.62 3.93 -15.65
N PHE A 534 7.44 2.81 -16.37
CA PHE A 534 6.36 2.67 -17.35
C PHE A 534 4.98 2.92 -16.71
N LEU A 535 4.66 2.22 -15.61
CA LEU A 535 3.37 2.35 -14.93
C LEU A 535 3.14 3.74 -14.33
N SER A 536 4.19 4.40 -13.83
CA SER A 536 4.13 5.77 -13.33
C SER A 536 4.03 6.83 -14.44
N SER A 537 4.42 6.50 -15.67
CA SER A 537 4.31 7.41 -16.82
C SER A 537 2.92 7.44 -17.45
N LEU A 538 2.05 6.48 -17.12
CA LEU A 538 0.69 6.42 -17.64
C LEU A 538 -0.17 7.56 -17.06
N ALA A 539 -1.09 8.06 -17.88
CA ALA A 539 -1.97 9.16 -17.50
C ALA A 539 -2.91 8.74 -16.35
N SER A 540 -3.21 9.68 -15.44
CA SER A 540 -4.21 9.47 -14.40
C SER A 540 -5.55 9.02 -15.00
N GLY A 541 -6.19 8.05 -14.36
CA GLY A 541 -7.42 7.39 -14.82
C GLY A 541 -7.21 6.22 -15.78
N SER A 542 -5.97 5.91 -16.20
CA SER A 542 -5.70 4.78 -17.10
C SER A 542 -6.10 3.45 -16.47
N LEU A 543 -6.67 2.54 -17.27
CA LEU A 543 -6.92 1.15 -16.93
C LEU A 543 -5.78 0.25 -17.43
N ILE A 544 -5.07 -0.39 -16.49
CA ILE A 544 -3.94 -1.27 -16.75
C ILE A 544 -4.34 -2.73 -16.53
N LEU A 545 -4.01 -3.58 -17.50
CA LEU A 545 -4.20 -5.02 -17.44
C LEU A 545 -2.87 -5.72 -17.17
N ASP A 546 -2.75 -6.45 -16.07
CA ASP A 546 -1.54 -7.22 -15.72
C ASP A 546 -1.75 -8.71 -16.01
N ALA A 547 -1.24 -9.18 -17.15
CA ALA A 547 -1.39 -10.55 -17.61
C ALA A 547 -0.22 -11.42 -17.12
N GLY A 548 -0.53 -12.31 -16.17
CA GLY A 548 0.41 -13.06 -15.34
C GLY A 548 0.89 -12.22 -14.14
N CYS A 549 -0.05 -11.66 -13.37
CA CYS A 549 0.23 -10.71 -12.29
C CYS A 549 0.94 -11.32 -11.08
N GLY A 550 1.05 -12.66 -11.00
CA GLY A 550 1.70 -13.38 -9.92
C GLY A 550 1.10 -13.02 -8.55
N ASN A 551 1.95 -12.57 -7.63
CA ASN A 551 1.54 -12.14 -6.28
C ASN A 551 1.05 -10.67 -6.22
N GLY A 552 0.73 -10.06 -7.36
CA GLY A 552 0.14 -8.73 -7.43
C GLY A 552 1.12 -7.60 -7.19
N LYS A 553 2.42 -7.88 -7.33
CA LYS A 553 3.55 -6.96 -7.10
C LYS A 553 3.38 -5.56 -7.72
N TYR A 554 2.72 -5.47 -8.88
CA TYR A 554 2.52 -4.22 -9.61
C TYR A 554 1.09 -3.66 -9.51
N LEU A 555 0.15 -4.43 -8.96
CA LEU A 555 -1.23 -3.98 -8.76
C LEU A 555 -1.24 -2.85 -7.72
N GLY A 556 -1.85 -1.72 -8.09
CA GLY A 556 -1.89 -0.52 -7.24
C GLY A 556 -0.56 0.22 -7.13
N LEU A 557 0.40 0.00 -8.05
CA LEU A 557 1.68 0.74 -8.04
C LEU A 557 1.48 2.24 -8.27
N ASN A 558 0.56 2.61 -9.16
CA ASN A 558 0.18 4.00 -9.42
C ASN A 558 -1.24 4.22 -8.87
N PRO A 559 -1.42 4.94 -7.75
CA PRO A 559 -2.74 5.13 -7.13
C PRO A 559 -3.70 5.92 -8.00
N ASP A 560 -3.19 6.67 -8.98
CA ASP A 560 -3.98 7.45 -9.91
C ASP A 560 -4.52 6.61 -11.09
N CYS A 561 -4.25 5.31 -11.14
CA CYS A 561 -4.66 4.40 -12.21
C CYS A 561 -5.41 3.17 -11.68
N PHE A 562 -6.22 2.54 -12.53
CA PHE A 562 -6.96 1.32 -12.21
C PHE A 562 -6.19 0.09 -12.69
N PHE A 563 -6.15 -0.97 -11.88
CA PHE A 563 -5.44 -2.21 -12.21
C PHE A 563 -6.39 -3.40 -12.18
N ILE A 564 -6.28 -4.27 -13.19
CA ILE A 564 -6.91 -5.60 -13.17
C ILE A 564 -5.82 -6.62 -13.49
N GLY A 565 -5.57 -7.53 -12.56
CA GLY A 565 -4.60 -8.61 -12.74
C GLY A 565 -5.25 -9.92 -13.16
N CYS A 566 -4.53 -10.75 -13.91
CA CYS A 566 -4.87 -12.16 -14.03
C CYS A 566 -3.64 -13.04 -13.97
N ASP A 567 -3.78 -14.25 -13.45
CA ASP A 567 -2.73 -15.26 -13.41
C ASP A 567 -3.36 -16.65 -13.53
N ILE A 568 -2.60 -17.62 -14.02
CA ILE A 568 -3.11 -18.99 -14.16
C ILE A 568 -3.11 -19.73 -12.81
N SER A 569 -2.28 -19.29 -11.85
CA SER A 569 -2.15 -19.89 -10.54
C SER A 569 -3.22 -19.36 -9.57
N TYR A 570 -4.17 -20.21 -9.20
CA TYR A 570 -5.21 -19.86 -8.24
C TYR A 570 -4.66 -19.43 -6.87
N PRO A 571 -3.66 -20.10 -6.27
CA PRO A 571 -3.06 -19.66 -5.00
C PRO A 571 -2.42 -18.28 -5.05
N LEU A 572 -1.79 -17.90 -6.18
CA LEU A 572 -1.24 -16.55 -6.35
C LEU A 572 -2.36 -15.50 -6.48
N ILE A 573 -3.42 -15.81 -7.24
CA ILE A 573 -4.60 -14.96 -7.33
C ILE A 573 -5.29 -14.79 -5.98
N LYS A 574 -5.37 -15.85 -5.16
CA LYS A 574 -5.90 -15.77 -3.80
C LYS A 574 -5.10 -14.78 -2.95
N ILE A 575 -3.77 -14.85 -2.98
CA ILE A 575 -2.89 -13.89 -2.27
C ILE A 575 -3.13 -12.44 -2.73
N CYS A 576 -3.40 -12.21 -4.01
CA CYS A 576 -3.72 -10.87 -4.53
C CYS A 576 -5.10 -10.39 -4.07
N ALA A 577 -6.10 -11.28 -4.12
CA ALA A 577 -7.47 -10.99 -3.70
C ALA A 577 -7.52 -10.68 -2.19
N ASP A 578 -6.79 -11.45 -1.37
CA ASP A 578 -6.67 -11.23 0.09
C ASP A 578 -6.04 -9.86 0.42
N ARG A 579 -5.29 -9.27 -0.53
CA ARG A 579 -4.73 -7.91 -0.45
C ARG A 579 -5.65 -6.82 -1.02
N GLY A 580 -6.88 -7.16 -1.38
CA GLY A 580 -7.87 -6.22 -1.94
C GLY A 580 -7.62 -5.82 -3.40
N SER A 581 -6.86 -6.61 -4.16
CA SER A 581 -6.63 -6.33 -5.60
C SER A 581 -7.71 -6.94 -6.48
N GLU A 582 -8.09 -6.23 -7.56
CA GLU A 582 -9.00 -6.74 -8.59
C GLU A 582 -8.29 -7.76 -9.48
N VAL A 583 -8.58 -9.04 -9.26
CA VAL A 583 -7.88 -10.14 -9.93
C VAL A 583 -8.78 -11.30 -10.34
N LEU A 584 -8.32 -12.08 -11.31
CA LEU A 584 -9.03 -13.27 -11.80
C LEU A 584 -8.07 -14.37 -12.27
N VAL A 585 -8.53 -15.62 -12.22
CA VAL A 585 -7.76 -16.74 -12.77
C VAL A 585 -7.96 -16.82 -14.28
N ALA A 586 -6.88 -16.67 -15.07
CA ALA A 586 -6.93 -16.81 -16.53
C ALA A 586 -5.60 -17.21 -17.16
N ASP A 587 -5.69 -17.78 -18.37
CA ASP A 587 -4.53 -18.07 -19.23
C ASP A 587 -4.17 -16.82 -20.05
N ALA A 588 -2.90 -16.42 -20.03
CA ALA A 588 -2.39 -15.30 -20.82
C ALA A 588 -2.56 -15.49 -22.34
N VAL A 589 -2.76 -16.73 -22.80
CA VAL A 589 -3.04 -17.08 -24.21
C VAL A 589 -4.52 -16.86 -24.58
N ASN A 590 -5.40 -16.64 -23.59
CA ASN A 590 -6.82 -16.36 -23.79
C ASN A 590 -7.34 -15.41 -22.70
N LEU A 591 -7.00 -14.13 -22.82
CA LEU A 591 -7.34 -13.13 -21.82
C LEU A 591 -8.85 -12.87 -21.81
N PRO A 592 -9.50 -12.88 -20.63
CA PRO A 592 -10.96 -12.74 -20.52
C PRO A 592 -11.41 -11.28 -20.58
N TYR A 593 -10.68 -10.45 -21.32
CA TYR A 593 -10.98 -9.04 -21.53
C TYR A 593 -11.53 -8.80 -22.93
N ARG A 594 -12.43 -7.83 -23.06
CA ARG A 594 -12.92 -7.39 -24.37
C ARG A 594 -11.78 -6.79 -25.20
N THR A 595 -11.91 -6.82 -26.52
CA THR A 595 -10.95 -6.15 -27.41
C THR A 595 -10.99 -4.64 -27.13
N GLY A 596 -9.82 -4.00 -27.02
CA GLY A 596 -9.70 -2.57 -26.73
C GLY A 596 -10.18 -2.14 -25.34
N PHE A 597 -10.06 -3.01 -24.34
CA PHE A 597 -10.52 -2.75 -22.98
C PHE A 597 -9.60 -1.83 -22.18
N GLY A 598 -8.30 -2.12 -22.15
CA GLY A 598 -7.31 -1.42 -21.35
C GLY A 598 -6.65 -0.26 -22.10
N ASP A 599 -6.15 0.72 -21.35
CA ASP A 599 -5.30 1.80 -21.86
C ASP A 599 -3.85 1.34 -22.00
N ALA A 600 -3.43 0.43 -21.13
CA ALA A 600 -2.16 -0.26 -21.21
C ALA A 600 -2.28 -1.72 -20.73
N ALA A 601 -1.35 -2.58 -21.15
CA ALA A 601 -1.20 -3.91 -20.60
C ALA A 601 0.25 -4.22 -20.29
N ILE A 602 0.50 -5.00 -19.24
CA ILE A 602 1.82 -5.49 -18.89
C ILE A 602 1.81 -7.02 -18.83
N SER A 603 2.93 -7.63 -19.22
CA SER A 603 3.17 -9.05 -18.99
C SER A 603 4.62 -9.25 -18.59
N ILE A 604 4.81 -9.48 -17.29
CA ILE A 604 6.14 -9.42 -16.66
C ILE A 604 6.60 -10.82 -16.30
N ALA A 605 7.64 -11.31 -16.97
CA ALA A 605 8.19 -12.63 -16.70
C ALA A 605 7.16 -13.77 -16.88
N VAL A 606 6.37 -13.73 -17.97
CA VAL A 606 5.30 -14.71 -18.24
C VAL A 606 5.54 -15.51 -19.51
N LEU A 607 5.88 -14.87 -20.63
CA LEU A 607 5.95 -15.53 -21.93
C LEU A 607 7.00 -16.66 -22.00
N HIS A 608 8.02 -16.62 -21.17
CA HIS A 608 9.01 -17.71 -21.07
C HIS A 608 8.42 -18.99 -20.48
N HIS A 609 7.25 -18.95 -19.85
CA HIS A 609 6.56 -20.14 -19.39
C HIS A 609 5.74 -20.83 -20.50
N LEU A 610 5.60 -20.19 -21.67
CA LEU A 610 4.84 -20.73 -22.81
C LEU A 610 5.77 -21.50 -23.75
N SER A 611 5.50 -22.78 -23.88
CA SER A 611 6.44 -23.76 -24.43
C SER A 611 6.55 -23.80 -25.94
N THR A 612 5.56 -23.25 -26.65
CA THR A 612 5.57 -23.17 -28.10
C THR A 612 5.58 -21.72 -28.56
N GLU A 613 6.27 -21.47 -29.67
CA GLU A 613 6.31 -20.16 -30.32
C GLU A 613 4.90 -19.66 -30.67
N SER A 614 4.03 -20.57 -31.13
CA SER A 614 2.62 -20.27 -31.45
C SER A 614 1.83 -19.77 -30.23
N ARG A 615 2.07 -20.31 -29.04
CA ARG A 615 1.42 -19.86 -27.79
C ARG A 615 2.00 -18.51 -27.34
N ARG A 616 3.32 -18.32 -27.46
CA ARG A 616 3.96 -17.01 -27.19
C ARG A 616 3.40 -15.91 -28.09
N LYS A 617 3.32 -16.16 -29.39
CA LYS A 617 2.72 -15.25 -30.36
C LYS A 617 1.26 -14.96 -30.01
N LYS A 618 0.48 -16.00 -29.68
CA LYS A 618 -0.92 -15.83 -29.31
C LYS A 618 -1.11 -15.01 -28.02
N ALA A 619 -0.25 -15.16 -27.01
CA ALA A 619 -0.30 -14.33 -25.80
C ALA A 619 -0.01 -12.85 -26.10
N ILE A 620 0.95 -12.57 -27.00
CA ILE A 620 1.22 -11.20 -27.48
C ILE A 620 0.00 -10.66 -28.26
N GLU A 621 -0.60 -11.47 -29.14
CA GLU A 621 -1.83 -11.09 -29.85
C GLU A 621 -2.98 -10.76 -28.89
N GLU A 622 -3.13 -11.53 -27.80
CA GLU A 622 -4.13 -11.24 -26.78
C GLU A 622 -3.83 -9.94 -26.04
N LEU A 623 -2.58 -9.69 -25.64
CA LEU A 623 -2.16 -8.41 -25.03
C LEU A 623 -2.47 -7.21 -25.93
N VAL A 624 -2.13 -7.32 -27.22
CA VAL A 624 -2.42 -6.27 -28.21
C VAL A 624 -3.93 -6.13 -28.42
N ARG A 625 -4.67 -7.24 -28.50
CA ARG A 625 -6.13 -7.25 -28.68
C ARG A 625 -6.84 -6.52 -27.55
N VAL A 626 -6.41 -6.72 -26.30
CA VAL A 626 -7.12 -6.17 -25.13
C VAL A 626 -6.82 -4.69 -24.87
N VAL A 627 -5.83 -4.11 -25.56
CA VAL A 627 -5.46 -2.69 -25.42
C VAL A 627 -6.09 -1.86 -26.53
N LYS A 628 -6.52 -0.64 -26.22
CA LYS A 628 -7.10 0.29 -27.21
C LYS A 628 -6.07 0.70 -28.28
N LYS A 629 -6.54 1.16 -29.44
CA LYS A 629 -5.64 1.75 -30.45
C LYS A 629 -4.85 2.91 -29.85
N GLY A 630 -3.53 2.87 -29.99
CA GLY A 630 -2.60 3.84 -29.38
C GLY A 630 -2.26 3.58 -27.91
N GLY A 631 -2.83 2.55 -27.28
CA GLY A 631 -2.41 2.11 -25.95
C GLY A 631 -1.09 1.35 -25.99
N LEU A 632 -0.45 1.20 -24.83
CA LEU A 632 0.91 0.67 -24.71
C LEU A 632 0.92 -0.71 -24.07
N VAL A 633 1.74 -1.62 -24.61
CA VAL A 633 1.97 -2.96 -24.05
C VAL A 633 3.43 -3.08 -23.63
N LEU A 634 3.67 -3.41 -22.36
CA LEU A 634 5.02 -3.69 -21.86
C LEU A 634 5.20 -5.20 -21.62
N ILE A 635 6.18 -5.79 -22.28
CA ILE A 635 6.53 -7.21 -22.14
C ILE A 635 7.97 -7.33 -21.66
N THR A 636 8.20 -8.17 -20.66
CA THR A 636 9.57 -8.50 -20.21
C THR A 636 9.77 -10.01 -20.15
N VAL A 637 10.90 -10.48 -20.66
CA VAL A 637 11.25 -11.89 -20.80
C VAL A 637 12.70 -12.15 -20.39
N TRP A 638 13.05 -13.42 -20.15
CA TRP A 638 14.43 -13.80 -19.84
C TRP A 638 15.20 -14.00 -21.13
N ALA A 639 16.34 -13.33 -21.28
CA ALA A 639 17.21 -13.40 -22.47
C ALA A 639 18.36 -14.41 -22.30
N ALA A 640 18.83 -14.97 -23.40
CA ALA A 640 19.89 -15.99 -23.45
C ALA A 640 21.29 -15.37 -23.30
N GLU A 641 21.42 -14.10 -23.66
CA GLU A 641 22.64 -13.29 -23.64
C GLU A 641 23.02 -12.83 -22.22
N GLN A 642 22.87 -13.70 -21.21
CA GLN A 642 23.23 -13.38 -19.82
C GLN A 642 24.73 -13.18 -19.65
N GLU A 643 25.15 -12.13 -18.94
CA GLU A 643 26.56 -11.81 -18.71
C GLU A 643 27.27 -12.87 -17.84
N ASP A 644 26.58 -13.42 -16.83
CA ASP A 644 27.09 -14.52 -16.03
C ASP A 644 26.75 -15.88 -16.64
N ARG A 645 27.67 -16.40 -17.47
CA ARG A 645 27.57 -17.75 -18.03
C ARG A 645 27.52 -18.86 -16.96
N SER A 646 27.85 -18.58 -15.70
CA SER A 646 27.75 -19.55 -14.59
C SER A 646 26.29 -19.82 -14.18
N LEU A 647 25.35 -18.92 -14.48
CA LEU A 647 23.91 -19.16 -14.25
C LEU A 647 23.37 -20.23 -15.20
N LEU A 648 23.76 -20.17 -16.48
CA LEU A 648 23.40 -21.18 -17.47
C LEU A 648 23.97 -22.56 -17.10
N ALA A 649 25.15 -22.60 -16.45
CA ALA A 649 25.73 -23.85 -15.95
C ALA A 649 24.94 -24.50 -14.79
N LYS A 650 24.10 -23.73 -14.09
CA LYS A 650 23.22 -24.22 -13.01
C LYS A 650 21.86 -24.68 -13.52
N TRP A 651 21.48 -24.32 -14.75
CA TRP A 651 20.21 -24.70 -15.35
C TRP A 651 20.33 -26.02 -16.08
N THR A 652 19.27 -26.81 -16.08
CA THR A 652 19.26 -28.08 -16.79
C THR A 652 18.71 -27.85 -18.20
N PRO A 653 19.54 -27.92 -19.27
CA PRO A 653 19.06 -27.82 -20.64
C PRO A 653 18.11 -28.98 -20.96
N LEU A 654 17.00 -28.70 -21.66
CA LEU A 654 16.16 -29.76 -22.21
C LEU A 654 16.87 -30.38 -23.42
N ASN A 655 17.14 -31.67 -23.35
CA ASN A 655 17.72 -32.47 -24.43
C ASN A 655 16.65 -32.85 -25.47
N GLN A 656 17.08 -33.07 -26.72
CA GLN A 656 16.20 -33.33 -27.89
C GLN A 656 15.16 -34.44 -27.66
N LYS A 657 15.44 -35.39 -26.75
CA LYS A 657 14.52 -36.47 -26.36
C LYS A 657 13.22 -35.94 -25.71
N TYR A 658 13.30 -34.92 -24.85
CA TYR A 658 12.13 -34.31 -24.21
C TYR A 658 11.38 -33.35 -25.13
N VAL A 659 12.09 -32.70 -26.06
CA VAL A 659 11.47 -31.83 -27.07
C VAL A 659 10.56 -32.64 -28.02
N ALA A 660 10.94 -33.87 -28.37
CA ALA A 660 10.17 -34.73 -29.28
C ALA A 660 8.98 -35.47 -28.62
N GLU A 661 9.09 -35.81 -27.33
CA GLU A 661 8.08 -36.61 -26.63
C GLU A 661 6.93 -35.75 -26.05
N TRP A 662 7.15 -34.44 -25.86
CA TRP A 662 6.23 -33.55 -25.14
C TRP A 662 5.69 -32.37 -25.98
N ILE A 663 6.30 -32.05 -27.12
CA ILE A 663 5.77 -31.12 -28.13
C ILE A 663 5.20 -31.95 -29.28
N GLY A 664 3.86 -32.02 -29.40
CA GLY A 664 3.19 -32.88 -30.38
C GLY A 664 3.58 -32.58 -31.85
N PRO A 665 3.26 -33.48 -32.81
CA PRO A 665 3.78 -33.43 -34.19
C PRO A 665 3.33 -32.26 -35.08
N GLY A 666 2.66 -31.24 -34.54
CA GLY A 666 1.90 -30.24 -35.30
C GLY A 666 2.62 -28.93 -35.65
N SER A 667 3.93 -28.78 -35.41
CA SER A 667 4.66 -27.55 -35.74
C SER A 667 5.56 -27.74 -36.97
N PRO A 668 5.46 -26.90 -38.03
CA PRO A 668 6.37 -26.98 -39.17
C PRO A 668 7.80 -26.67 -38.73
N ARG A 669 8.72 -27.59 -38.98
CA ARG A 669 10.16 -27.37 -38.80
C ARG A 669 10.72 -26.75 -40.08
N ASP A 670 10.75 -25.44 -40.18
CA ASP A 670 11.52 -24.77 -41.22
C ASP A 670 12.93 -24.46 -40.72
N ARG A 671 13.88 -25.36 -41.04
CA ARG A 671 15.30 -25.06 -41.05
C ARG A 671 15.83 -25.12 -42.49
N ASN A 672 16.23 -23.95 -42.98
CA ASN A 672 17.22 -23.70 -44.04
C ASN A 672 16.91 -24.18 -45.48
N SER A 673 16.62 -23.22 -46.36
CA SER A 673 17.07 -23.26 -47.76
C SER A 673 17.77 -21.94 -48.13
N PRO A 674 18.97 -21.94 -48.73
CA PRO A 674 19.73 -20.73 -49.03
C PRO A 674 19.49 -20.23 -50.46
N SER A 675 19.35 -18.91 -50.65
CA SER A 675 19.59 -18.25 -51.95
C SER A 675 19.76 -16.72 -51.78
N PRO A 676 20.41 -15.99 -52.72
CA PRO A 676 21.70 -15.39 -52.44
C PRO A 676 21.77 -13.89 -52.76
N PHE A 677 22.28 -13.03 -51.86
CA PHE A 677 22.95 -11.79 -52.30
C PHE A 677 24.08 -11.40 -51.35
N LYS A 678 25.29 -11.39 -51.91
CA LYS A 678 26.54 -10.90 -51.31
C LYS A 678 26.56 -9.36 -51.30
N LEU A 679 27.01 -8.76 -50.20
CA LEU A 679 27.86 -7.56 -50.27
C LEU A 679 29.17 -7.83 -49.53
N LYS A 680 30.27 -7.46 -50.18
CA LYS A 680 31.67 -7.84 -49.88
C LYS A 680 32.25 -7.00 -48.74
N SER A 681 33.03 -7.64 -47.86
CA SER A 681 34.12 -7.02 -47.10
C SER A 681 35.43 -7.08 -47.89
N ILE A 682 36.32 -6.11 -47.65
CA ILE A 682 37.70 -6.04 -48.13
C ILE A 682 38.63 -6.65 -47.06
N PRO A 683 39.75 -7.33 -47.43
CA PRO A 683 40.43 -8.29 -46.56
C PRO A 683 41.80 -7.81 -46.03
N GLU A 684 42.23 -8.43 -44.92
CA GLU A 684 43.61 -8.59 -44.46
C GLU A 684 43.71 -10.06 -43.99
N THR A 685 44.72 -10.88 -44.23
CA THR A 685 46.15 -10.70 -44.53
C THR A 685 46.72 -12.05 -45.05
N GLU A 686 47.76 -11.99 -45.89
CA GLU A 686 48.65 -13.10 -46.33
C GLU A 686 49.57 -13.56 -45.17
N GLU A 687 50.21 -14.74 -45.08
CA GLU A 687 50.40 -15.93 -45.93
C GLU A 687 51.00 -17.09 -45.07
N ARG A 688 50.52 -18.32 -45.34
CA ARG A 688 51.22 -19.61 -45.57
C ARG A 688 52.13 -20.38 -44.56
N ASN A 689 51.86 -21.70 -44.63
CA ASN A 689 52.71 -22.91 -44.58
C ASN A 689 53.12 -23.50 -43.21
N LEU A 690 53.36 -24.80 -43.02
CA LEU A 690 52.91 -26.11 -43.54
C LEU A 690 53.70 -27.16 -42.72
N GLY A 691 53.12 -28.31 -42.36
CA GLY A 691 53.91 -29.54 -42.10
C GLY A 691 53.76 -30.26 -40.75
N LYS A 692 53.07 -31.42 -40.79
CA LYS A 692 53.08 -32.51 -39.80
C LYS A 692 54.43 -33.28 -39.82
N VAL A 693 54.70 -34.09 -38.78
CA VAL A 693 54.87 -35.58 -38.82
C VAL A 693 55.46 -36.16 -37.51
N LYS A 694 54.64 -36.97 -36.81
CA LYS A 694 54.81 -38.36 -36.30
C LYS A 694 55.89 -38.84 -35.29
N ASP A 695 55.34 -39.57 -34.30
CA ASP A 695 55.52 -41.00 -33.94
C ASP A 695 56.37 -41.44 -32.71
N SER A 696 55.68 -42.27 -31.89
CA SER A 696 56.09 -43.45 -31.08
C SER A 696 56.98 -43.26 -29.84
N LYS A 697 56.56 -43.58 -28.59
CA LYS A 697 56.09 -44.82 -27.89
C LYS A 697 57.23 -45.60 -27.20
N GLU A 698 57.12 -45.74 -25.87
CA GLU A 698 57.12 -46.98 -25.03
C GLU A 698 57.53 -46.63 -23.57
N ILE A 699 56.68 -46.70 -22.54
CA ILE A 699 55.99 -47.81 -21.82
C ILE A 699 56.76 -48.31 -20.58
N THR A 700 56.15 -48.10 -19.40
CA THR A 700 55.92 -49.02 -18.25
C THR A 700 55.79 -48.14 -16.97
N SER A 701 54.83 -48.29 -16.05
CA SER A 701 53.75 -49.24 -15.85
C SER A 701 52.76 -48.73 -14.77
N ARG A 702 51.44 -48.82 -15.08
CA ARG A 702 50.27 -49.26 -14.26
C ARG A 702 49.98 -48.59 -12.90
N SER A 703 48.74 -48.30 -12.49
CA SER A 703 47.34 -48.41 -12.99
C SER A 703 46.45 -47.93 -11.80
N GLU A 704 45.21 -47.44 -11.84
CA GLU A 704 44.03 -47.42 -12.75
C GLU A 704 43.19 -46.18 -12.31
N ASP A 705 42.84 -45.24 -13.20
CA ASP A 705 41.58 -45.10 -14.00
C ASP A 705 40.35 -44.66 -13.15
N ASP A 706 39.52 -43.67 -13.49
CA ASP A 706 39.07 -43.19 -14.82
C ASP A 706 38.87 -41.66 -14.88
N SER A 707 39.36 -41.07 -15.95
CA SER A 707 39.15 -39.69 -16.39
C SER A 707 38.00 -39.59 -17.41
N VAL A 708 37.06 -38.68 -17.20
CA VAL A 708 36.05 -38.31 -18.22
C VAL A 708 36.69 -37.34 -19.21
N ALA A 709 36.86 -37.78 -20.45
CA ALA A 709 37.24 -36.95 -21.58
C ALA A 709 36.00 -36.26 -22.19
N SER A 710 36.27 -35.05 -22.66
CA SER A 710 35.45 -34.16 -23.46
C SER A 710 34.96 -34.79 -24.77
N ASP A 711 33.65 -34.71 -25.01
CA ASP A 711 33.10 -34.68 -26.36
C ASP A 711 32.67 -33.24 -26.68
N ASP A 712 33.44 -32.60 -27.57
CA ASP A 712 33.03 -31.45 -28.35
C ASP A 712 31.83 -31.86 -29.23
N ALA A 713 30.63 -31.50 -28.80
CA ALA A 713 29.42 -31.59 -29.61
C ALA A 713 28.76 -30.21 -29.67
N SER A 714 29.01 -29.50 -30.77
CA SER A 714 28.16 -28.49 -31.41
C SER A 714 27.30 -27.61 -30.48
N ASN A 715 27.62 -26.32 -30.43
CA ASN A 715 26.74 -25.20 -30.10
C ASN A 715 25.36 -25.35 -30.76
N ILE A 716 24.44 -26.07 -30.11
CA ILE A 716 23.02 -25.98 -30.38
C ILE A 716 22.55 -24.89 -29.42
N ASN A 717 22.08 -23.78 -29.98
CA ASN A 717 21.45 -22.67 -29.28
C ASN A 717 20.24 -23.21 -28.49
N ASN A 718 20.47 -23.77 -27.30
CA ASN A 718 19.41 -24.34 -26.49
C ASN A 718 18.72 -23.21 -25.75
N GLN A 719 17.43 -23.03 -26.02
CA GLN A 719 16.61 -21.98 -25.42
C GLN A 719 15.66 -22.56 -24.37
N GLU A 720 15.65 -23.88 -24.17
CA GLU A 720 14.71 -24.58 -23.30
C GLU A 720 15.41 -25.09 -22.05
N TYR A 721 15.00 -24.60 -20.87
CA TYR A 721 15.67 -24.90 -19.60
C TYR A 721 14.70 -25.27 -18.48
N PHE A 722 15.14 -26.15 -17.59
CA PHE A 722 14.61 -26.29 -16.25
C PHE A 722 15.43 -25.47 -15.25
N ILE A 723 14.75 -24.56 -14.55
CA ILE A 723 15.32 -23.67 -13.54
C ILE A 723 14.90 -24.16 -12.15
N PRO A 724 15.85 -24.49 -11.24
CA PRO A 724 15.53 -25.00 -9.92
C PRO A 724 15.01 -23.89 -8.98
N TRP A 725 13.99 -24.22 -8.19
CA TRP A 725 13.46 -23.41 -7.09
C TRP A 725 13.61 -24.17 -5.78
N HIS A 726 14.30 -23.59 -4.80
CA HIS A 726 14.58 -24.27 -3.52
C HIS A 726 13.58 -23.79 -2.46
N LEU A 727 12.72 -24.70 -1.98
CA LEU A 727 11.74 -24.47 -0.93
C LEU A 727 12.25 -25.09 0.40
N PRO A 728 12.60 -24.30 1.43
CA PRO A 728 13.13 -24.83 2.69
C PRO A 728 12.18 -25.83 3.38
N TYR A 729 12.71 -26.87 4.03
CA TYR A 729 11.89 -27.93 4.64
C TYR A 729 10.88 -27.43 5.68
N HIS A 730 11.24 -26.44 6.50
CA HIS A 730 10.32 -25.87 7.49
C HIS A 730 9.13 -25.13 6.85
N ARG A 731 9.20 -24.82 5.55
CA ARG A 731 8.12 -24.20 4.75
C ARG A 731 7.47 -25.18 3.78
N ALA A 732 8.07 -26.34 3.58
CA ALA A 732 7.47 -27.42 2.81
C ALA A 732 6.47 -28.15 3.72
N GLU A 733 5.22 -28.26 3.29
CA GLU A 733 4.20 -28.96 4.06
C GLU A 733 4.63 -30.40 4.33
N VAL A 734 4.79 -30.75 5.61
CA VAL A 734 5.35 -32.04 6.07
C VAL A 734 4.48 -33.25 5.67
N GLY A 735 3.27 -33.02 5.15
CA GLY A 735 2.38 -34.05 4.58
C GLY A 735 1.48 -33.57 3.43
N GLY A 736 1.82 -32.48 2.74
CA GLY A 736 0.95 -31.80 1.77
C GLY A 736 1.45 -31.78 0.32
N ALA A 737 1.24 -30.67 -0.39
CA ALA A 737 1.52 -30.56 -1.83
C ALA A 737 2.99 -30.87 -2.20
N SER A 738 3.93 -30.58 -1.30
CA SER A 738 5.36 -30.92 -1.46
C SER A 738 5.66 -32.41 -1.33
N ALA A 739 4.95 -33.14 -0.47
CA ALA A 739 5.11 -34.60 -0.37
C ALA A 739 4.61 -35.29 -1.65
N CYS A 740 3.43 -34.89 -2.14
CA CYS A 740 2.87 -35.37 -3.41
C CYS A 740 3.75 -35.00 -4.62
N ALA A 741 4.35 -33.81 -4.64
CA ALA A 741 5.26 -33.39 -5.71
C ALA A 741 6.57 -34.20 -5.72
N VAL A 742 7.08 -34.60 -4.56
CA VAL A 742 8.26 -35.48 -4.44
C VAL A 742 7.93 -36.91 -4.88
N GLU A 743 6.78 -37.44 -4.45
CA GLU A 743 6.33 -38.80 -4.81
C GLU A 743 6.09 -38.95 -6.32
N ASN A 744 5.54 -37.91 -6.97
CA ASN A 744 5.32 -37.90 -8.42
C ASN A 744 6.55 -37.46 -9.24
N GLY A 745 7.71 -37.24 -8.61
CA GLY A 745 8.98 -36.91 -9.28
C GLY A 745 9.08 -35.48 -9.83
N PHE A 746 8.17 -34.57 -9.44
CA PHE A 746 8.17 -33.16 -9.84
C PHE A 746 9.06 -32.27 -8.97
N ALA A 747 9.39 -32.75 -7.77
CA ALA A 747 10.31 -32.11 -6.85
C ALA A 747 11.30 -33.13 -6.27
N LYS A 748 12.47 -32.68 -5.85
CA LYS A 748 13.50 -33.53 -5.23
C LYS A 748 13.86 -32.99 -3.85
N LYS A 749 14.02 -33.89 -2.88
CA LYS A 749 14.61 -33.53 -1.59
C LYS A 749 16.11 -33.34 -1.75
N ASP A 750 16.64 -32.21 -1.31
CA ASP A 750 18.07 -31.91 -1.21
C ASP A 750 18.42 -31.73 0.27
N ASP A 751 18.78 -32.85 0.91
CA ASP A 751 19.10 -32.88 2.34
C ASP A 751 20.35 -32.07 2.69
N LYS A 752 21.27 -31.87 1.74
CA LYS A 752 22.47 -31.05 1.95
C LYS A 752 22.12 -29.56 2.06
N LYS A 753 21.09 -29.11 1.33
CA LYS A 753 20.59 -27.73 1.37
C LYS A 753 19.38 -27.53 2.28
N GLY A 754 18.84 -28.61 2.87
CA GLY A 754 17.66 -28.56 3.73
C GLY A 754 16.40 -28.08 3.00
N ALA A 755 16.21 -28.44 1.73
CA ALA A 755 15.16 -27.90 0.88
C ALA A 755 14.55 -28.93 -0.10
N VAL A 756 13.28 -28.73 -0.47
CA VAL A 756 12.62 -29.36 -1.60
C VAL A 756 12.85 -28.52 -2.86
N VAL A 757 13.45 -29.11 -3.88
CA VAL A 757 13.80 -28.45 -5.14
C VAL A 757 12.76 -28.75 -6.21
N TYR A 758 12.07 -27.73 -6.70
CA TYR A 758 11.13 -27.80 -7.83
C TYR A 758 11.81 -27.34 -9.12
N ASN A 759 11.55 -27.99 -10.24
CA ASN A 759 12.04 -27.55 -11.56
C ASN A 759 10.95 -26.76 -12.29
N ARG A 760 11.27 -25.53 -12.70
CA ARG A 760 10.37 -24.68 -13.48
C ARG A 760 10.79 -24.64 -14.94
N TYR A 761 9.84 -24.76 -15.85
CA TYR A 761 10.11 -24.68 -17.29
C TYR A 761 10.22 -23.22 -17.76
N TYR A 762 11.28 -22.94 -18.54
CA TYR A 762 11.58 -21.63 -19.12
C TYR A 762 12.07 -21.78 -20.58
N HIS A 763 11.45 -21.02 -21.47
CA HIS A 763 11.99 -20.64 -22.77
C HIS A 763 12.76 -19.31 -22.63
N VAL A 764 14.06 -19.35 -22.89
CA VAL A 764 14.98 -18.22 -22.78
C VAL A 764 15.17 -17.59 -24.16
N PHE A 765 14.73 -16.35 -24.30
CA PHE A 765 14.64 -15.65 -25.58
C PHE A 765 16.01 -15.28 -26.12
N SER A 766 16.19 -15.40 -27.42
CA SER A 766 17.37 -14.88 -28.11
C SER A 766 17.19 -13.41 -28.50
N GLU A 767 18.28 -12.68 -28.68
CA GLU A 767 18.25 -11.32 -29.20
C GLU A 767 17.42 -11.23 -30.49
N GLY A 768 16.52 -10.25 -30.54
CA GLY A 768 15.61 -10.04 -31.66
C GLY A 768 14.42 -11.02 -31.73
N GLU A 769 14.30 -12.03 -30.86
CA GLU A 769 13.21 -13.00 -30.93
C GLU A 769 11.85 -12.41 -30.59
N LEU A 770 11.78 -11.61 -29.52
CA LEU A 770 10.52 -10.98 -29.13
C LEU A 770 10.01 -10.03 -30.22
N GLU A 771 10.92 -9.30 -30.87
CA GLU A 771 10.62 -8.46 -32.01
C GLU A 771 10.12 -9.29 -33.20
N ARG A 772 10.77 -10.41 -33.53
CA ARG A 772 10.30 -11.32 -34.59
C ARG A 772 8.88 -11.83 -34.34
N LEU A 773 8.48 -12.05 -33.09
CA LEU A 773 7.12 -12.45 -32.75
C LEU A 773 6.08 -11.35 -33.01
N VAL A 774 6.48 -10.07 -32.88
CA VAL A 774 5.63 -8.90 -33.12
C VAL A 774 5.64 -8.49 -34.60
N VAL A 775 6.77 -8.69 -35.31
CA VAL A 775 6.92 -8.39 -36.74
C VAL A 775 5.93 -9.21 -37.56
N GLY A 776 4.99 -8.52 -38.22
CA GLY A 776 3.90 -9.14 -38.99
C GLY A 776 2.53 -9.11 -38.29
N MET A 777 2.43 -8.56 -37.09
CA MET A 777 1.13 -8.19 -36.50
C MET A 777 0.65 -6.86 -37.11
N GLU A 778 -0.47 -6.86 -37.82
CA GLU A 778 -0.98 -5.67 -38.53
C GLU A 778 -1.31 -4.48 -37.59
N ASN A 779 -1.53 -4.75 -36.30
CA ASN A 779 -2.02 -3.77 -35.32
C ASN A 779 -1.02 -3.48 -34.18
N ALA A 780 0.27 -3.84 -34.32
CA ALA A 780 1.28 -3.56 -33.31
C ALA A 780 2.58 -3.06 -33.94
N VAL A 781 3.22 -2.09 -33.29
CA VAL A 781 4.55 -1.58 -33.66
C VAL A 781 5.40 -1.54 -32.40
N VAL A 782 6.65 -1.96 -32.51
CA VAL A 782 7.63 -1.85 -31.42
C VAL A 782 8.04 -0.38 -31.29
N VAL A 783 7.68 0.25 -30.18
CA VAL A 783 7.93 1.68 -29.92
C VAL A 783 9.27 1.91 -29.21
N ASP A 784 9.64 1.02 -28.30
CA ASP A 784 10.90 1.08 -27.55
C ASP A 784 11.39 -0.34 -27.26
N ARG A 785 12.70 -0.49 -27.04
CA ARG A 785 13.34 -1.75 -26.66
C ARG A 785 14.47 -1.49 -25.66
N PHE A 786 14.57 -2.36 -24.66
CA PHE A 786 15.62 -2.27 -23.66
C PHE A 786 16.05 -3.66 -23.21
N PHE A 787 17.33 -3.80 -22.87
CA PHE A 787 17.83 -4.92 -22.10
C PHE A 787 17.90 -4.50 -20.65
N ASP A 788 17.08 -5.12 -19.82
CA ASP A 788 17.04 -4.83 -18.38
C ASP A 788 18.02 -5.74 -17.64
N LYS A 789 19.22 -5.20 -17.41
CA LYS A 789 20.28 -5.85 -16.63
C LYS A 789 20.00 -5.85 -15.11
N SER A 790 18.94 -5.17 -14.66
CA SER A 790 18.67 -4.88 -13.24
C SER A 790 17.70 -5.86 -12.54
N ASN A 791 17.40 -7.02 -13.15
CA ASN A 791 16.33 -7.93 -12.71
C ASN A 791 16.75 -9.21 -11.96
N CYS A 792 18.03 -9.38 -11.64
CA CYS A 792 18.40 -10.08 -10.41
C CYS A 792 18.11 -9.13 -9.23
N PRO A 793 17.88 -9.58 -7.98
CA PRO A 793 18.06 -8.71 -6.83
C PRO A 793 19.54 -8.33 -6.61
N ASP A 794 20.29 -8.20 -7.71
CA ASP A 794 21.54 -7.52 -7.82
C ASP A 794 21.22 -6.30 -8.68
N GLU A 795 20.61 -5.28 -8.08
CA GLU A 795 20.59 -3.96 -8.69
C GLU A 795 22.04 -3.64 -9.08
N GLU A 796 22.32 -3.33 -10.34
CA GLU A 796 23.69 -3.24 -10.88
C GLU A 796 24.58 -2.41 -9.94
N VAL A 797 25.40 -3.10 -9.15
CA VAL A 797 26.32 -2.49 -8.18
C VAL A 797 27.63 -2.29 -8.92
N VAL A 798 27.91 -1.04 -9.28
CA VAL A 798 29.18 -0.69 -9.92
C VAL A 798 30.20 -0.39 -8.83
N ASP A 799 31.42 -0.93 -8.93
CA ASP A 799 32.49 -0.63 -7.99
C ASP A 799 33.04 0.78 -8.29
N SER A 800 33.27 1.57 -7.24
CA SER A 800 33.93 2.88 -7.30
C SER A 800 35.32 2.90 -7.97
N ASN A 801 35.91 1.73 -8.25
CA ASN A 801 37.18 1.58 -8.96
C ASN A 801 37.08 1.73 -10.49
N ASP A 802 35.87 1.69 -11.07
CA ASP A 802 35.68 2.09 -12.46
C ASP A 802 35.87 3.61 -12.60
N SER A 803 36.77 4.03 -13.49
CA SER A 803 37.20 5.44 -13.62
C SER A 803 36.06 6.46 -13.88
N GLU A 804 34.90 5.99 -14.32
CA GLU A 804 33.69 6.80 -14.57
C GLU A 804 32.86 7.07 -13.28
N TYR A 805 33.06 6.30 -12.21
CA TYR A 805 32.25 6.33 -10.99
C TYR A 805 33.07 6.59 -9.71
N SER A 806 34.26 7.18 -9.84
CA SER A 806 35.09 7.59 -8.71
C SER A 806 34.50 8.81 -8.01
N ILE A 807 34.29 8.71 -6.69
CA ILE A 807 33.77 9.82 -5.87
C ILE A 807 34.83 10.94 -5.80
N PRO A 808 34.44 12.21 -5.96
CA PRO A 808 35.37 13.34 -5.86
C PRO A 808 36.09 13.34 -4.51
N THR A 809 37.39 13.67 -4.53
CA THR A 809 38.20 13.83 -3.33
C THR A 809 38.58 15.29 -3.19
N ILE A 810 38.28 15.88 -2.03
CA ILE A 810 38.52 17.29 -1.72
C ILE A 810 39.60 17.38 -0.65
N ASP A 811 40.69 18.08 -0.99
CA ASP A 811 41.72 18.47 -0.03
C ASP A 811 41.30 19.75 0.69
N ILE A 812 40.83 19.61 1.94
CA ILE A 812 40.33 20.74 2.72
C ILE A 812 41.46 21.69 3.15
N SER A 813 42.72 21.24 3.21
CA SER A 813 43.84 22.12 3.57
C SER A 813 44.03 23.25 2.53
N LEU A 814 43.63 23.00 1.29
CA LEU A 814 43.67 23.98 0.21
C LEU A 814 42.55 25.03 0.32
N LEU A 815 41.45 24.75 1.03
CA LEU A 815 40.38 25.72 1.31
C LEU A 815 40.82 26.81 2.30
N THR A 816 41.97 26.66 2.94
CA THR A 816 42.58 27.69 3.81
C THR A 816 43.94 28.13 3.30
N SER A 817 44.32 27.77 2.07
CA SER A 817 45.59 28.16 1.47
C SER A 817 45.62 29.65 1.15
N ASP A 818 46.75 30.30 1.42
CA ASP A 818 47.03 31.69 1.02
C ASP A 818 47.27 31.83 -0.50
N ASN A 819 47.46 30.72 -1.20
CA ASN A 819 47.64 30.70 -2.66
C ASN A 819 46.27 30.78 -3.37
N LEU A 820 45.98 31.94 -3.95
CA LEU A 820 44.71 32.22 -4.63
C LEU A 820 44.39 31.27 -5.80
N ASP A 821 45.40 30.85 -6.57
CA ASP A 821 45.19 29.94 -7.70
C ASP A 821 44.83 28.54 -7.24
N GLN A 822 45.49 28.05 -6.18
CA GLN A 822 45.16 26.77 -5.56
C GLN A 822 43.78 26.82 -4.91
N ARG A 823 43.48 27.89 -4.17
CA ARG A 823 42.18 28.12 -3.54
C ARG A 823 41.04 28.13 -4.57
N SER A 824 41.22 28.85 -5.67
CA SER A 824 40.21 28.92 -6.74
C SER A 824 39.94 27.56 -7.38
N LYS A 825 40.99 26.77 -7.63
CA LYS A 825 40.85 25.40 -8.18
C LYS A 825 40.08 24.48 -7.24
N ILE A 826 40.42 24.47 -5.95
CA ILE A 826 39.73 23.59 -4.99
C ILE A 826 38.28 24.04 -4.76
N LEU A 827 37.97 25.35 -4.81
CA LEU A 827 36.60 25.84 -4.76
C LEU A 827 35.80 25.37 -5.98
N HIS A 828 36.41 25.38 -7.17
CA HIS A 828 35.76 24.84 -8.37
C HIS A 828 35.50 23.33 -8.27
N GLU A 829 36.46 22.55 -7.77
CA GLU A 829 36.30 21.11 -7.53
C GLU A 829 35.22 20.81 -6.48
N LEU A 830 35.18 21.59 -5.40
CA LEU A 830 34.16 21.50 -4.36
C LEU A 830 32.77 21.82 -4.92
N HIS A 831 32.64 22.89 -5.70
CA HIS A 831 31.39 23.24 -6.37
C HIS A 831 30.86 22.07 -7.21
N LYS A 832 31.73 21.51 -8.05
CA LYS A 832 31.40 20.37 -8.92
C LYS A 832 31.02 19.13 -8.12
N ALA A 833 31.72 18.85 -7.02
CA ALA A 833 31.38 17.75 -6.12
C ALA A 833 30.00 17.94 -5.46
N CYS A 834 29.68 19.16 -5.01
CA CYS A 834 28.38 19.46 -4.43
C CYS A 834 27.23 19.39 -5.46
N GLU A 835 27.45 19.88 -6.68
CA GLU A 835 26.45 19.94 -7.74
C GLU A 835 26.21 18.58 -8.42
N GLU A 836 27.26 17.88 -8.82
CA GLU A 836 27.15 16.65 -9.63
C GLU A 836 27.03 15.37 -8.80
N TRP A 837 27.46 15.40 -7.54
CA TRP A 837 27.54 14.22 -6.69
C TRP A 837 26.76 14.33 -5.39
N GLY A 838 26.78 15.50 -4.72
CA GLY A 838 26.27 15.61 -3.35
C GLY A 838 27.01 14.72 -2.34
N PHE A 839 28.10 14.06 -2.76
CA PHE A 839 28.95 13.14 -2.01
C PHE A 839 30.41 13.35 -2.41
N PHE A 840 31.32 13.40 -1.44
CA PHE A 840 32.76 13.49 -1.69
C PHE A 840 33.58 12.98 -0.51
N SER A 841 34.84 12.60 -0.76
CA SER A 841 35.79 12.22 0.28
C SER A 841 36.65 13.41 0.69
N LEU A 842 36.87 13.59 1.99
CA LEU A 842 37.80 14.59 2.52
C LEU A 842 39.13 13.95 2.88
N ILE A 843 40.20 14.58 2.42
CA ILE A 843 41.58 14.28 2.82
C ILE A 843 42.20 15.50 3.51
N ASN A 844 43.30 15.29 4.22
CA ASN A 844 44.06 16.35 4.90
C ASN A 844 43.19 17.22 5.84
N HIS A 845 42.20 16.59 6.47
CA HIS A 845 41.22 17.25 7.35
C HIS A 845 41.75 17.65 8.72
N GLY A 846 43.02 17.38 9.03
CA GLY A 846 43.68 17.84 10.26
C GLY A 846 43.23 17.12 11.54
N ILE A 847 42.28 16.17 11.45
CA ILE A 847 41.88 15.32 12.58
C ILE A 847 42.88 14.17 12.69
N SER A 848 43.49 14.00 13.86
CA SER A 848 44.46 12.93 14.11
C SER A 848 43.81 11.54 14.05
N ASP A 849 44.47 10.58 13.40
CA ASP A 849 44.10 9.16 13.39
C ASP A 849 43.82 8.60 14.79
N ILE A 850 44.50 9.12 15.82
CA ILE A 850 44.32 8.72 17.21
C ILE A 850 42.90 9.06 17.70
N VAL A 851 42.39 10.25 17.34
CA VAL A 851 41.04 10.69 17.71
C VAL A 851 39.99 9.84 17.00
N MET A 852 40.19 9.59 15.70
CA MET A 852 39.30 8.74 14.89
C MET A 852 39.21 7.31 15.47
N LYS A 853 40.38 6.69 15.76
CA LYS A 853 40.45 5.34 16.33
C LYS A 853 39.82 5.25 17.71
N LYS A 854 40.09 6.22 18.60
CA LYS A 854 39.48 6.26 19.93
C LYS A 854 37.95 6.30 19.87
N MET A 855 37.37 7.05 18.92
CA MET A 855 35.93 7.09 18.75
C MET A 855 35.37 5.75 18.26
N VAL A 856 36.03 5.10 17.29
CA VAL A 856 35.63 3.75 16.82
C VAL A 856 35.69 2.73 17.96
N GLU A 857 36.77 2.73 18.74
CA GLU A 857 36.93 1.85 19.91
C GLU A 857 35.86 2.13 20.98
N ALA A 858 35.49 3.40 21.21
CA ALA A 858 34.45 3.76 22.16
C ALA A 858 33.08 3.21 21.75
N ILE A 859 32.70 3.35 20.47
CA ILE A 859 31.48 2.77 19.91
C ILE A 859 31.50 1.24 19.99
N GLU A 860 32.63 0.62 19.64
CA GLU A 860 32.77 -0.83 19.71
C GLU A 860 32.61 -1.36 21.14
N LYS A 861 33.27 -0.71 22.12
CA LYS A 861 33.13 -1.03 23.54
C LYS A 861 31.69 -0.87 24.01
N PHE A 862 30.99 0.18 23.58
CA PHE A 862 29.58 0.39 23.91
C PHE A 862 28.71 -0.77 23.41
N PHE A 863 28.86 -1.19 22.15
CA PHE A 863 28.08 -2.31 21.61
C PHE A 863 28.52 -3.69 22.11
N ASN A 864 29.62 -3.79 22.85
CA ASN A 864 30.07 -5.02 23.50
C ASN A 864 29.66 -5.10 24.98
N MET A 865 29.01 -4.06 25.52
CA MET A 865 28.36 -4.12 26.84
C MET A 865 27.18 -5.10 26.84
N SER A 866 26.75 -5.54 28.02
CA SER A 866 25.59 -6.43 28.13
C SER A 866 24.29 -5.73 27.68
N GLU A 867 23.27 -6.51 27.31
CA GLU A 867 21.97 -5.93 26.93
C GLU A 867 21.34 -5.14 28.09
N GLU A 868 21.54 -5.58 29.34
CA GLU A 868 21.07 -4.87 30.54
C GLU A 868 21.74 -3.51 30.70
N GLU A 869 23.05 -3.43 30.44
CA GLU A 869 23.80 -2.17 30.48
C GLU A 869 23.41 -1.23 29.33
N LYS A 870 23.16 -1.77 28.13
CA LYS A 870 22.69 -0.98 26.99
C LYS A 870 21.26 -0.47 27.20
N LYS A 871 20.41 -1.23 27.88
CA LYS A 871 19.02 -0.86 28.19
C LYS A 871 18.88 0.43 29.00
N GLU A 872 19.91 0.81 29.76
CA GLU A 872 19.96 2.11 30.46
C GLU A 872 19.88 3.31 29.50
N PHE A 873 20.27 3.12 28.24
CA PHE A 873 20.28 4.14 27.19
C PHE A 873 19.21 3.89 26.11
N GLU A 874 18.27 2.97 26.36
CA GLU A 874 17.12 2.72 25.48
C GLU A 874 16.13 3.88 25.62
N GLY A 875 16.08 4.72 24.59
CA GLY A 875 15.24 5.91 24.55
C GLY A 875 13.79 5.62 24.17
N CYS A 876 12.88 6.54 24.47
CA CYS A 876 11.54 6.57 23.87
C CYS A 876 11.69 6.89 22.37
N LYS A 877 10.64 6.69 21.58
CA LYS A 877 10.72 6.76 20.10
C LYS A 877 10.82 8.21 19.56
N ASP A 878 11.29 9.18 20.36
CA ASP A 878 11.44 10.57 19.93
C ASP A 878 12.74 10.79 19.11
N VAL A 879 12.66 11.71 18.14
CA VAL A 879 13.75 12.09 17.22
C VAL A 879 14.69 13.12 17.89
N LEU A 880 14.19 13.88 18.87
CA LEU A 880 14.93 14.90 19.61
C LEU A 880 15.38 14.41 20.99
N GLU A 881 15.34 13.09 21.23
CA GLU A 881 15.83 12.53 22.47
C GLU A 881 17.36 12.68 22.60
N PRO A 882 17.87 13.14 23.76
CA PRO A 882 19.29 13.41 23.93
C PRO A 882 20.21 12.21 23.67
N ILE A 883 19.81 11.03 24.14
CA ILE A 883 20.54 9.76 23.98
C ILE A 883 19.49 8.69 23.68
N SER A 884 19.70 7.94 22.60
CA SER A 884 18.90 6.74 22.33
C SER A 884 19.76 5.63 21.72
N CYS A 885 19.63 4.42 22.23
CA CYS A 885 20.19 3.22 21.63
C CYS A 885 19.07 2.23 21.26
N GLY A 886 19.33 1.35 20.28
CA GLY A 886 18.36 0.32 19.92
C GLY A 886 18.87 -0.69 18.89
N SER A 887 18.32 -1.89 18.99
CA SER A 887 18.50 -2.99 18.04
C SER A 887 17.30 -3.02 17.10
N ASN A 888 17.43 -2.41 15.92
CA ASN A 888 16.31 -2.30 15.00
C ASN A 888 16.18 -3.60 14.20
N PHE A 889 15.13 -4.40 14.46
CA PHE A 889 14.84 -5.62 13.67
C PHE A 889 13.63 -5.48 12.74
N ASN A 890 12.89 -4.37 12.82
CA ASN A 890 11.78 -4.05 11.90
C ASN A 890 11.64 -2.53 11.76
N CYS A 891 11.73 -2.01 10.54
CA CYS A 891 11.22 -0.67 10.22
C CYS A 891 10.22 -0.73 9.06
N ASN A 892 9.16 0.05 9.14
CA ASN A 892 8.21 0.22 8.05
C ASN A 892 8.51 1.55 7.36
N THR A 893 9.20 1.52 6.22
CA THR A 893 9.52 2.74 5.44
C THR A 893 8.79 2.66 4.12
N MET A 894 7.92 3.64 3.84
CA MET A 894 7.12 3.71 2.61
C MET A 894 6.27 2.44 2.34
N GLY A 895 5.58 1.91 3.36
CA GLY A 895 4.74 0.72 3.22
C GLY A 895 5.51 -0.59 2.94
N LYS A 896 6.83 -0.59 3.10
CA LYS A 896 7.69 -1.77 3.02
C LYS A 896 8.26 -2.07 4.40
N GLN A 897 8.01 -3.29 4.87
CA GLN A 897 8.68 -3.84 6.05
C GLN A 897 10.10 -4.26 5.66
N PHE A 898 11.10 -3.58 6.23
CA PHE A 898 12.50 -3.98 6.12
C PHE A 898 12.92 -4.70 7.39
N LEU A 899 13.53 -5.87 7.23
CA LEU A 899 14.31 -6.52 8.29
C LEU A 899 15.65 -5.80 8.37
N LEU A 900 15.79 -4.97 9.39
CA LEU A 900 17.00 -4.23 9.65
C LEU A 900 18.01 -5.11 10.38
N TRP A 901 19.26 -5.08 9.94
CA TRP A 901 20.36 -5.83 10.53
C TRP A 901 21.42 -4.88 11.09
N ARG A 902 21.02 -4.13 12.13
CA ARG A 902 21.81 -3.03 12.69
C ARG A 902 21.48 -2.72 14.15
N GLU A 903 22.53 -2.56 14.95
CA GLU A 903 22.49 -1.89 16.26
C GLU A 903 22.91 -0.42 16.11
N THR A 904 22.25 0.50 16.81
CA THR A 904 22.52 1.94 16.72
C THR A 904 22.56 2.61 18.09
N ILE A 905 23.39 3.63 18.23
CA ILE A 905 23.35 4.65 19.30
C ILE A 905 23.30 6.03 18.65
N ARG A 906 22.50 6.94 19.18
CA ARG A 906 22.33 8.32 18.71
C ARG A 906 22.46 9.28 19.88
N LEU A 907 23.22 10.36 19.68
CA LEU A 907 23.57 11.33 20.71
C LEU A 907 23.42 12.75 20.15
N ILE A 908 22.63 13.58 20.82
CA ILE A 908 22.59 15.02 20.54
C ILE A 908 23.79 15.65 21.23
N VAL A 909 24.78 16.08 20.45
CA VAL A 909 26.07 16.60 20.94
C VAL A 909 26.22 18.11 20.81
N HIS A 910 25.21 18.77 20.21
CA HIS A 910 25.10 20.22 20.09
C HIS A 910 23.63 20.63 19.91
N PRO A 911 23.16 21.75 20.49
CA PRO A 911 23.91 22.77 21.25
C PRO A 911 24.39 22.32 22.64
N GLN A 912 23.69 21.37 23.25
CA GLN A 912 24.10 20.76 24.51
C GLN A 912 24.75 19.40 24.25
N PHE A 913 25.88 19.14 24.91
CA PHE A 913 26.60 17.88 24.76
C PHE A 913 25.98 16.80 25.65
N HIS A 914 25.43 15.77 25.03
CA HIS A 914 24.95 14.57 25.69
C HIS A 914 25.78 13.36 25.27
N SER A 915 26.15 12.54 26.24
CA SER A 915 26.92 11.32 26.02
C SER A 915 26.56 10.28 27.08
N PRO A 916 26.58 8.98 26.75
CA PRO A 916 26.50 7.96 27.77
C PRO A 916 27.74 8.04 28.67
N TYR A 917 27.53 7.77 29.95
CA TYR A 917 28.59 7.71 30.96
C TYR A 917 29.29 6.34 31.02
N LYS A 918 28.76 5.36 30.27
CA LYS A 918 29.32 4.02 30.04
C LYS A 918 29.47 3.77 28.54
N PRO A 919 30.48 3.02 28.09
CA PRO A 919 31.64 2.55 28.86
C PRO A 919 32.55 3.71 29.25
N LEU A 920 33.41 3.51 30.26
CA LEU A 920 34.37 4.53 30.71
C LEU A 920 35.26 5.00 29.54
N GLY A 921 35.42 6.31 29.38
CA GLY A 921 36.19 6.90 28.27
C GLY A 921 35.37 7.19 27.01
N PHE A 922 34.10 6.79 26.95
CA PHE A 922 33.24 7.07 25.79
C PHE A 922 32.99 8.57 25.63
N SER A 923 32.62 9.25 26.71
CA SER A 923 32.25 10.67 26.69
C SER A 923 33.40 11.55 26.24
N GLU A 924 34.60 11.30 26.76
CA GLU A 924 35.81 12.05 26.41
C GLU A 924 36.23 11.83 24.96
N ALA A 925 36.06 10.60 24.45
CA ALA A 925 36.32 10.30 23.03
C ALA A 925 35.31 11.00 22.11
N ALA A 926 34.02 10.97 22.47
CA ALA A 926 32.95 11.61 21.70
C ALA A 926 33.07 13.14 21.69
N GLU A 927 33.39 13.75 22.84
CA GLU A 927 33.54 15.21 22.94
C GLU A 927 34.70 15.71 22.07
N GLU A 928 35.88 15.09 22.18
CA GLU A 928 37.05 15.48 21.38
C GLU A 928 36.80 15.23 19.88
N TYR A 929 36.18 14.09 19.51
CA TYR A 929 35.84 13.80 18.12
C TYR A 929 34.89 14.85 17.53
N CYS A 930 33.76 15.11 18.19
CA CYS A 930 32.73 16.06 17.73
C CYS A 930 33.28 17.49 17.63
N LYS A 931 34.14 17.90 18.57
CA LYS A 931 34.80 19.20 18.53
C LYS A 931 35.63 19.37 17.24
N ARG A 932 36.46 18.38 16.91
CA ARG A 932 37.33 18.42 15.71
C ARG A 932 36.51 18.35 14.42
N THR A 933 35.50 17.49 14.35
CA THR A 933 34.66 17.38 13.16
C THR A 933 33.81 18.64 12.92
N ARG A 934 33.34 19.30 13.98
CA ARG A 934 32.60 20.57 13.86
C ARG A 934 33.47 21.70 13.31
N GLU A 935 34.75 21.78 13.68
CA GLU A 935 35.71 22.72 13.10
C GLU A 935 35.90 22.50 11.58
N VAL A 936 36.05 21.23 11.18
CA VAL A 936 36.15 20.83 9.75
C VAL A 936 34.87 21.19 8.99
N CYS A 937 33.69 20.91 9.55
CA CYS A 937 32.41 21.26 8.94
C CYS A 937 32.27 22.78 8.76
N LYS A 938 32.71 23.57 9.73
CA LYS A 938 32.69 25.03 9.63
C LYS A 938 33.54 25.55 8.47
N VAL A 939 34.74 25.00 8.27
CA VAL A 939 35.61 25.36 7.12
C VAL A 939 34.93 25.01 5.79
N LEU A 940 34.29 23.85 5.72
CA LEU A 940 33.55 23.43 4.51
C LEU A 940 32.34 24.31 4.22
N MET A 941 31.53 24.67 5.21
CA MET A 941 30.40 25.58 5.00
C MET A 941 30.87 26.93 4.44
N ARG A 942 32.04 27.41 4.86
CA ARG A 942 32.63 28.64 4.31
C ARG A 942 33.04 28.48 2.86
N GLY A 943 33.74 27.39 2.54
CA GLY A 943 34.09 27.06 1.17
C GLY A 943 32.86 26.96 0.27
N ILE A 944 31.81 26.27 0.73
CA ILE A 944 30.55 26.13 -0.03
C ILE A 944 29.83 27.47 -0.20
N SER A 945 29.86 28.36 0.80
CA SER A 945 29.28 29.71 0.64
C SER A 945 30.00 30.50 -0.47
N GLU A 946 31.34 30.40 -0.52
CA GLU A 946 32.14 31.04 -1.57
C GLU A 946 31.88 30.43 -2.96
N THR A 947 31.68 29.10 -3.07
CA THR A 947 31.34 28.48 -4.36
C THR A 947 29.99 28.92 -4.90
N LEU A 948 29.06 29.30 -4.02
CA LEU A 948 27.77 29.88 -4.38
C LEU A 948 27.85 31.37 -4.77
N GLY A 949 29.04 31.99 -4.68
CA GLY A 949 29.24 33.42 -4.91
C GLY A 949 28.75 34.31 -3.76
N LEU A 950 28.59 33.73 -2.56
CA LEU A 950 28.09 34.43 -1.37
C LEU A 950 29.26 34.79 -0.43
N GLU A 951 28.97 35.62 0.58
CA GLU A 951 29.91 35.87 1.68
C GLU A 951 30.26 34.55 2.37
N SER A 952 31.52 34.33 2.77
CA SER A 952 31.98 33.05 3.30
C SER A 952 31.23 32.59 4.56
N ASN A 953 30.66 33.50 5.36
CA ASN A 953 29.87 33.17 6.55
C ASN A 953 28.36 33.05 6.26
N CYS A 954 27.91 33.09 5.00
CA CYS A 954 26.49 33.13 4.65
C CYS A 954 25.75 31.88 5.15
N LEU A 955 26.28 30.67 4.91
CA LEU A 955 25.68 29.45 5.44
C LEU A 955 25.67 29.43 6.98
N GLU A 956 26.73 29.93 7.63
CA GLU A 956 26.77 30.01 9.10
C GLU A 956 25.65 30.89 9.66
N LYS A 957 25.39 32.04 9.00
CA LYS A 957 24.32 32.98 9.35
C LYS A 957 22.94 32.34 9.09
N ALA A 958 22.75 31.74 7.92
CA ALA A 958 21.47 31.16 7.51
C ALA A 958 21.03 29.98 8.40
N THR A 959 22.00 29.22 8.94
CA THR A 959 21.71 28.02 9.75
C THR A 959 21.81 28.27 11.26
N ASN A 960 22.13 29.50 11.68
CA ASN A 960 22.47 29.84 13.06
C ASN A 960 23.51 28.86 13.66
N TRP A 961 24.63 28.65 12.96
CA TRP A 961 25.62 27.59 13.22
C TRP A 961 26.06 27.43 14.69
N ASN A 962 26.27 28.54 15.41
CA ASN A 962 26.70 28.50 16.82
C ASN A 962 25.69 27.85 17.77
N GLU A 963 24.41 27.81 17.38
CA GLU A 963 23.32 27.13 18.09
C GLU A 963 22.73 26.00 17.22
N GLY A 964 23.50 25.55 16.22
CA GLY A 964 23.11 24.52 15.27
C GLY A 964 22.84 23.18 15.94
N PHE A 965 22.20 22.27 15.23
CA PHE A 965 21.94 20.93 15.72
C PHE A 965 23.07 19.99 15.27
N GLU A 966 23.62 19.17 16.17
CA GLU A 966 24.53 18.08 15.80
C GLU A 966 24.11 16.76 16.44
N LEU A 967 23.96 15.74 15.60
CA LEU A 967 23.63 14.39 15.99
C LEU A 967 24.79 13.44 15.65
N LEU A 968 25.35 12.80 16.66
CA LEU A 968 26.35 11.75 16.51
C LEU A 968 25.67 10.38 16.53
N CYS A 969 25.83 9.57 15.49
CA CYS A 969 25.26 8.23 15.37
C CYS A 969 26.36 7.18 15.23
N GLY A 970 26.43 6.24 16.18
CA GLY A 970 27.24 5.03 16.04
C GLY A 970 26.38 3.87 15.53
N ASN A 971 26.84 3.17 14.50
CA ASN A 971 26.14 2.02 13.91
C ASN A 971 27.04 0.80 13.90
N LYS A 972 26.53 -0.35 14.35
CA LYS A 972 27.19 -1.66 14.25
C LYS A 972 26.34 -2.59 13.39
N TYR A 973 26.97 -3.20 12.40
CA TYR A 973 26.37 -4.17 11.48
C TYR A 973 27.10 -5.50 11.67
N PRO A 974 26.56 -6.42 12.48
CA PRO A 974 27.15 -7.75 12.66
C PRO A 974 27.15 -8.56 11.36
N PRO A 975 28.03 -9.57 11.21
CA PRO A 975 27.97 -10.49 10.07
C PRO A 975 26.58 -11.13 9.97
N CYS A 976 25.97 -11.03 8.79
CA CYS A 976 24.65 -11.59 8.53
C CYS A 976 24.76 -12.92 7.78
N PRO A 977 24.10 -14.00 8.23
CA PRO A 977 24.09 -15.28 7.51
C PRO A 977 23.46 -15.19 6.11
N ASN A 978 22.48 -14.30 5.93
CA ASN A 978 21.71 -14.12 4.70
C ASN A 978 21.70 -12.64 4.28
N PRO A 979 22.86 -12.09 3.84
CA PRO A 979 23.00 -10.65 3.57
C PRO A 979 22.09 -10.16 2.44
N ASP A 980 21.64 -11.06 1.55
CA ASP A 980 20.75 -10.74 0.42
C ASP A 980 19.26 -10.62 0.83
N GLN A 981 18.91 -10.98 2.07
CA GLN A 981 17.52 -10.98 2.57
C GLN A 981 17.23 -9.85 3.56
N VAL A 982 18.26 -9.16 4.05
CA VAL A 982 18.15 -8.11 5.06
C VAL A 982 18.96 -6.90 4.62
N ILE A 983 18.73 -5.75 5.25
CA ILE A 983 19.47 -4.53 4.94
C ILE A 983 19.96 -3.88 6.22
N GLY A 984 21.13 -3.23 6.17
CA GLY A 984 21.65 -2.51 7.33
C GLY A 984 20.85 -1.23 7.56
N LEU A 985 20.72 -0.42 6.51
CA LEU A 985 19.93 0.81 6.51
C LEU A 985 19.29 0.99 5.12
N PRO A 986 17.96 1.12 5.02
CA PRO A 986 17.27 1.21 3.74
C PRO A 986 17.63 2.48 2.96
N PRO A 987 17.30 2.51 1.66
CA PRO A 987 17.48 3.69 0.83
C PRO A 987 16.78 4.94 1.41
N HIS A 988 17.56 5.98 1.73
CA HIS A 988 17.07 7.24 2.32
C HIS A 988 17.91 8.44 1.86
N THR A 989 17.44 9.65 2.15
CA THR A 989 18.21 10.89 2.13
C THR A 989 18.35 11.42 3.56
N ASP A 990 19.37 12.23 3.82
CA ASP A 990 19.62 12.77 5.15
C ASP A 990 18.86 14.08 5.37
N PRO A 991 18.13 14.28 6.49
CA PRO A 991 17.32 15.48 6.71
C PRO A 991 18.11 16.71 7.13
N THR A 992 19.44 16.61 7.20
CA THR A 992 20.37 17.60 7.76
C THR A 992 20.99 18.50 6.67
N ILE A 993 21.95 19.36 7.02
CA ILE A 993 22.72 20.17 6.05
C ILE A 993 23.80 19.30 5.41
N MET A 994 24.58 18.62 6.25
CA MET A 994 25.74 17.84 5.83
C MET A 994 26.03 16.74 6.85
N ASN A 995 26.57 15.61 6.40
CA ASN A 995 26.90 14.49 7.27
C ASN A 995 28.31 14.00 7.00
N PHE A 996 29.05 13.74 8.08
CA PHE A 996 30.38 13.16 8.04
C PHE A 996 30.31 11.72 8.45
N LEU A 997 30.68 10.84 7.54
CA LEU A 997 30.70 9.40 7.74
C LEU A 997 32.15 8.91 7.82
N THR A 998 32.44 8.26 8.94
CA THR A 998 33.66 7.50 9.19
C THR A 998 33.28 6.04 9.34
N GLN A 999 34.07 5.12 8.78
CA GLN A 999 33.84 3.68 8.91
C GLN A 999 35.15 2.92 9.12
N ASN A 1000 35.05 1.69 9.62
CA ASN A 1000 36.16 0.75 9.59
C ASN A 1000 36.41 0.23 8.16
N ASP A 1001 37.42 -0.63 7.96
CA ASP A 1001 37.83 -1.15 6.63
C ASP A 1001 36.80 -2.08 5.95
N VAL A 1002 35.60 -2.21 6.52
CA VAL A 1002 34.53 -3.04 6.00
C VAL A 1002 33.58 -2.20 5.15
N VAL A 1003 33.52 -2.53 3.87
CA VAL A 1003 32.63 -1.87 2.89
C VAL A 1003 31.16 -2.17 3.16
N GLY A 1004 30.28 -1.25 2.75
CA GLY A 1004 28.83 -1.41 2.95
C GLY A 1004 27.99 -0.20 2.58
N LEU A 1005 28.57 0.98 2.40
CA LEU A 1005 27.86 2.14 1.86
C LEU A 1005 27.61 1.96 0.36
N GLN A 1006 26.37 2.19 -0.06
CA GLN A 1006 26.01 2.29 -1.47
C GLN A 1006 25.30 3.61 -1.76
N ILE A 1007 25.69 4.27 -2.84
CA ILE A 1007 25.18 5.60 -3.23
C ILE A 1007 24.42 5.48 -4.54
N PHE A 1008 23.22 6.05 -4.63
CA PHE A 1008 22.40 5.95 -5.82
C PHE A 1008 22.70 7.10 -6.79
N ARG A 1009 23.18 6.77 -7.99
CA ARG A 1009 23.55 7.75 -9.02
C ARG A 1009 23.21 7.23 -10.40
N GLN A 1010 22.61 8.09 -11.24
CA GLN A 1010 22.26 7.78 -12.63
C GLN A 1010 21.49 6.45 -12.81
N GLY A 1011 20.62 6.12 -11.86
CA GLY A 1011 19.83 4.88 -11.89
C GLY A 1011 20.55 3.63 -11.38
N LYS A 1012 21.81 3.74 -10.91
CA LYS A 1012 22.62 2.62 -10.41
C LYS A 1012 23.04 2.83 -8.96
N TRP A 1013 23.37 1.74 -8.26
CA TRP A 1013 23.98 1.79 -6.94
C TRP A 1013 25.50 1.68 -7.09
N ILE A 1014 26.24 2.64 -6.56
CA ILE A 1014 27.70 2.64 -6.55
C ILE A 1014 28.16 2.07 -5.21
N HIS A 1015 28.95 0.98 -5.23
CA HIS A 1015 29.59 0.46 -4.02
C HIS A 1015 30.77 1.34 -3.67
N PHE A 1016 30.72 1.97 -2.50
CA PHE A 1016 31.81 2.84 -2.09
C PHE A 1016 32.84 2.07 -1.28
N LYS A 1017 34.08 2.11 -1.76
CA LYS A 1017 35.24 1.65 -1.02
C LYS A 1017 35.92 2.85 -0.37
N ALA A 1018 35.85 2.95 0.95
CA ALA A 1018 36.52 4.03 1.66
C ALA A 1018 38.03 3.97 1.48
N ILE A 1019 38.60 5.15 1.29
CA ILE A 1019 40.04 5.36 1.38
C ILE A 1019 40.36 5.47 2.88
N PRO A 1020 41.38 4.76 3.38
CA PRO A 1020 41.82 4.89 4.77
C PRO A 1020 42.09 6.35 5.14
N ASN A 1021 41.78 6.74 6.39
CA ASN A 1021 41.97 8.09 6.90
C ASN A 1021 41.27 9.19 6.08
N THR A 1022 40.07 8.89 5.57
CA THR A 1022 39.21 9.90 4.92
C THR A 1022 37.87 10.00 5.62
N ILE A 1023 37.25 11.19 5.52
CA ILE A 1023 35.88 11.42 5.98
C ILE A 1023 35.00 11.52 4.74
N ILE A 1024 33.95 10.71 4.68
CA ILE A 1024 32.97 10.78 3.59
C ILE A 1024 31.96 11.86 3.96
N VAL A 1025 31.70 12.78 3.05
CA VAL A 1025 30.72 13.85 3.22
C VAL A 1025 29.52 13.57 2.35
N SER A 1026 28.31 13.61 2.93
CA SER A 1026 27.04 13.70 2.20
C SER A 1026 26.40 15.07 2.42
N LEU A 1027 25.81 15.63 1.38
CA LEU A 1027 24.90 16.78 1.52
C LEU A 1027 23.50 16.26 1.83
N GLY A 1028 22.83 16.90 2.79
CA GLY A 1028 21.48 16.56 3.18
C GLY A 1028 20.42 17.51 2.60
N ASP A 1029 19.17 17.21 2.93
CA ASP A 1029 17.98 17.90 2.43
C ASP A 1029 18.01 19.41 2.72
N GLN A 1030 18.55 19.84 3.87
CA GLN A 1030 18.65 21.27 4.18
C GLN A 1030 19.62 22.00 3.27
N MET A 1031 20.72 21.36 2.83
CA MET A 1031 21.63 21.99 1.86
C MET A 1031 20.95 22.14 0.50
N GLN A 1032 20.18 21.13 0.07
CA GLN A 1032 19.40 21.23 -1.16
C GLN A 1032 18.34 22.35 -1.08
N ILE A 1033 17.71 22.53 0.08
CA ILE A 1033 16.74 23.61 0.32
C ILE A 1033 17.41 24.97 0.31
N LEU A 1034 18.47 25.16 1.12
CA LEU A 1034 19.23 26.41 1.24
C LEU A 1034 19.75 26.90 -0.11
N THR A 1035 20.15 25.96 -0.98
CA THR A 1035 20.68 26.27 -2.32
C THR A 1035 19.63 26.30 -3.42
N ASN A 1036 18.34 26.23 -3.07
CA ASN A 1036 17.21 26.21 -4.00
C ASN A 1036 17.37 25.18 -5.12
N GLU A 1037 17.59 23.92 -4.75
CA GLU A 1037 17.77 22.78 -5.67
C GLU A 1037 19.10 22.76 -6.45
N LEU A 1038 20.03 23.70 -6.24
CA LEU A 1038 21.32 23.70 -6.94
C LEU A 1038 22.20 22.52 -6.51
N TYR A 1039 22.33 22.28 -5.20
CA TYR A 1039 23.02 21.09 -4.69
C TYR A 1039 22.00 20.01 -4.34
N LYS A 1040 22.39 18.74 -4.48
CA LYS A 1040 21.47 17.61 -4.34
C LYS A 1040 21.77 16.79 -3.08
N SER A 1041 20.70 16.50 -2.34
CA SER A 1041 20.65 15.47 -1.33
C SER A 1041 20.47 14.12 -2.02
N VAL A 1042 21.46 13.24 -1.88
CA VAL A 1042 21.54 12.01 -2.68
C VAL A 1042 21.11 10.79 -1.88
N LYS A 1043 20.26 9.98 -2.52
CA LYS A 1043 19.73 8.75 -1.95
C LYS A 1043 20.85 7.74 -1.76
N HIS A 1044 20.96 7.16 -0.57
CA HIS A 1044 22.01 6.21 -0.24
C HIS A 1044 21.48 5.12 0.72
N ARG A 1045 22.23 4.02 0.88
CA ARG A 1045 21.86 2.89 1.76
C ARG A 1045 23.09 2.22 2.36
N ALA A 1046 22.88 1.40 3.40
CA ALA A 1046 23.91 0.53 3.96
C ALA A 1046 23.52 -0.94 3.79
N VAL A 1047 24.33 -1.70 3.06
CA VAL A 1047 24.21 -3.15 2.92
C VAL A 1047 25.01 -3.88 3.98
N VAL A 1048 24.65 -5.13 4.24
CA VAL A 1048 25.36 -6.01 5.18
C VAL A 1048 26.18 -7.04 4.44
N ASN A 1049 27.08 -7.71 5.16
CA ASN A 1049 27.93 -8.77 4.63
C ASN A 1049 27.93 -9.97 5.60
N ASN A 1050 28.42 -11.12 5.15
CA ASN A 1050 28.46 -12.36 5.95
C ASN A 1050 29.83 -12.67 6.56
N LYS A 1051 30.84 -11.79 6.40
CA LYS A 1051 32.24 -12.08 6.76
C LYS A 1051 32.71 -11.31 8.00
N SER A 1052 32.33 -10.06 8.15
CA SER A 1052 32.97 -9.14 9.10
C SER A 1052 32.00 -8.06 9.58
N THR A 1053 32.16 -7.67 10.85
CA THR A 1053 31.39 -6.59 11.47
C THR A 1053 31.78 -5.25 10.86
N ARG A 1054 30.81 -4.51 10.31
CA ARG A 1054 31.01 -3.12 9.90
C ARG A 1054 30.63 -2.19 11.05
N ILE A 1055 31.45 -1.18 11.30
CA ILE A 1055 31.14 -0.08 12.22
C ILE A 1055 31.19 1.21 11.43
N SER A 1056 30.17 2.06 11.61
CA SER A 1056 30.18 3.41 11.05
C SER A 1056 29.70 4.45 12.04
N ILE A 1057 30.39 5.59 12.05
CA ILE A 1057 30.12 6.77 12.86
C ILE A 1057 29.68 7.89 11.92
N VAL A 1058 28.53 8.48 12.20
CA VAL A 1058 27.97 9.58 11.41
C VAL A 1058 27.84 10.81 12.32
N SER A 1059 28.50 11.91 11.97
CA SER A 1059 28.20 13.23 12.55
C SER A 1059 27.30 14.00 11.59
N ALA A 1060 26.05 14.23 11.98
CA ALA A 1060 25.04 14.87 11.17
C ALA A 1060 24.80 16.31 11.64
N TYR A 1061 25.04 17.29 10.77
CA TYR A 1061 25.00 18.72 11.06
C TYR A 1061 23.73 19.36 10.50
N GLY A 1062 22.87 19.91 11.38
CA GLY A 1062 21.64 20.60 11.02
C GLY A 1062 21.59 22.07 11.49
N PRO A 1063 20.61 22.85 11.03
CA PRO A 1063 20.38 24.21 11.52
C PRO A 1063 19.96 24.22 13.01
N ARG A 1064 19.92 25.39 13.64
CA ARG A 1064 19.23 25.54 14.95
C ARG A 1064 17.78 25.06 14.79
N LEU A 1065 17.25 24.36 15.79
CA LEU A 1065 15.90 23.74 15.74
C LEU A 1065 14.77 24.72 15.37
N GLU A 1066 14.89 26.00 15.75
CA GLU A 1066 13.92 27.06 15.44
C GLU A 1066 14.20 27.80 14.12
N SER A 1067 15.28 27.47 13.42
CA SER A 1067 15.60 28.09 12.13
C SER A 1067 14.55 27.72 11.10
N LYS A 1068 14.22 28.67 10.23
CA LYS A 1068 13.28 28.47 9.14
C LYS A 1068 13.93 27.64 8.04
N VAL A 1069 13.24 26.60 7.59
CA VAL A 1069 13.63 25.76 6.47
C VAL A 1069 13.22 26.47 5.18
N VAL A 1070 14.13 27.27 4.61
CA VAL A 1070 13.93 28.07 3.38
C VAL A 1070 15.23 28.22 2.59
N PRO A 1071 15.15 28.52 1.28
CA PRO A 1071 16.33 28.92 0.51
C PRO A 1071 16.98 30.20 1.05
N ILE A 1072 18.29 30.34 0.82
CA ILE A 1072 19.05 31.54 1.15
C ILE A 1072 18.52 32.72 0.31
N PRO A 1073 17.96 33.78 0.93
CA PRO A 1073 17.39 34.91 0.20
C PRO A 1073 18.37 35.59 -0.77
N GLU A 1074 19.62 35.77 -0.33
CA GLU A 1074 20.69 36.38 -1.12
C GLU A 1074 21.00 35.59 -2.39
N LEU A 1075 20.88 34.25 -2.32
CA LEU A 1075 21.08 33.38 -3.47
C LEU A 1075 19.90 33.45 -4.46
N LEU A 1076 18.67 33.55 -3.95
CA LEU A 1076 17.47 33.74 -4.78
C LEU A 1076 17.55 35.07 -5.54
N GLU A 1077 17.95 36.15 -4.85
CA GLU A 1077 18.12 37.48 -5.43
C GLU A 1077 19.23 37.49 -6.48
N ALA A 1078 20.41 36.95 -6.15
CA ALA A 1078 21.54 36.90 -7.07
C ALA A 1078 21.25 36.10 -8.35
N LYS A 1079 20.41 35.06 -8.28
CA LYS A 1079 20.03 34.23 -9.44
C LYS A 1079 18.72 34.64 -10.10
N GLY A 1080 17.97 35.59 -9.53
CA GLY A 1080 16.65 36.00 -10.03
C GLY A 1080 15.63 34.87 -10.05
N GLN A 1081 15.63 34.00 -9.03
CA GLN A 1081 14.79 32.80 -8.95
C GLN A 1081 13.75 32.89 -7.83
N ASN A 1082 12.58 32.28 -8.05
CA ASN A 1082 11.59 32.08 -7.00
C ASN A 1082 11.96 30.86 -6.13
N SER A 1083 11.46 30.84 -4.89
CA SER A 1083 11.59 29.69 -4.00
C SER A 1083 10.95 28.44 -4.60
N ALA A 1084 11.67 27.32 -4.61
CA ALA A 1084 11.13 26.01 -4.97
C ALA A 1084 10.35 25.34 -3.83
N TYR A 1085 10.29 25.95 -2.65
CA TYR A 1085 9.68 25.39 -1.45
C TYR A 1085 8.62 26.31 -0.86
N GLY A 1086 7.65 25.69 -0.18
CA GLY A 1086 6.45 26.30 0.39
C GLY A 1086 6.72 27.20 1.59
N PRO A 1087 5.70 27.51 2.40
CA PRO A 1087 5.84 28.44 3.52
C PRO A 1087 6.91 27.96 4.53
N PRO A 1088 7.66 28.89 5.14
CA PRO A 1088 8.73 28.57 6.08
C PRO A 1088 8.20 27.79 7.29
N ILE A 1089 8.80 26.64 7.56
CA ILE A 1089 8.57 25.87 8.79
C ILE A 1089 9.85 25.80 9.64
N PRO A 1090 9.75 25.75 10.98
CA PRO A 1090 10.88 25.45 11.85
C PRO A 1090 11.55 24.10 11.53
N TYR A 1091 12.87 24.01 11.70
CA TYR A 1091 13.62 22.77 11.46
C TYR A 1091 13.17 21.60 12.35
N LYS A 1092 12.77 21.86 13.60
CA LYS A 1092 12.16 20.83 14.47
C LYS A 1092 10.89 20.22 13.88
N ASP A 1093 10.08 21.02 13.19
CA ASP A 1093 8.83 20.57 12.57
C ASP A 1093 9.14 19.78 11.29
N TYR A 1094 10.17 20.19 10.55
CA TYR A 1094 10.70 19.40 9.43
C TYR A 1094 11.19 18.01 9.90
N LEU A 1095 11.90 17.93 11.03
CA LEU A 1095 12.29 16.65 11.63
C LEU A 1095 11.06 15.83 12.10
N ALA A 1096 10.00 16.48 12.58
CA ALA A 1096 8.76 15.79 12.95
C ALA A 1096 8.05 15.17 11.73
N LEU A 1097 8.16 15.76 10.54
CA LEU A 1097 7.64 15.17 9.28
C LEU A 1097 8.26 13.81 8.94
N LEU A 1098 9.45 13.50 9.47
CA LEU A 1098 10.03 12.16 9.33
C LEU A 1098 9.17 11.08 10.00
N ARG A 1099 8.36 11.42 11.03
CA ARG A 1099 7.42 10.49 11.66
C ARG A 1099 6.13 10.32 10.85
N SER A 1100 5.56 11.41 10.35
CA SER A 1100 4.28 11.39 9.61
C SER A 1100 4.42 10.90 8.17
N SER A 1101 5.59 11.08 7.54
CA SER A 1101 5.89 10.57 6.19
C SER A 1101 5.87 9.03 6.08
N HIS A 1102 5.97 8.31 7.21
CA HIS A 1102 5.71 6.87 7.25
C HIS A 1102 4.27 6.51 6.82
N ALA A 1103 3.31 7.44 6.96
CA ALA A 1103 1.92 7.27 6.52
C ALA A 1103 1.66 7.78 5.09
N SER A 1104 2.44 8.74 4.57
CA SER A 1104 2.15 9.43 3.29
C SER A 1104 2.94 8.94 2.07
N LEU A 1105 3.82 7.93 2.21
CA LEU A 1105 4.69 7.37 1.16
C LEU A 1105 5.63 8.40 0.47
N LYS A 1106 5.71 9.65 0.93
CA LYS A 1106 6.47 10.76 0.33
C LYS A 1106 7.52 11.29 1.31
N SER A 1107 8.73 11.60 0.84
CA SER A 1107 9.78 12.18 1.70
C SER A 1107 9.39 13.58 2.19
N PRO A 1108 9.85 14.01 3.38
CA PRO A 1108 9.61 15.38 3.86
C PRO A 1108 10.01 16.46 2.87
N LEU A 1109 11.16 16.29 2.20
CA LEU A 1109 11.61 17.18 1.11
C LEU A 1109 10.58 17.30 -0.03
N HIS A 1110 9.85 16.23 -0.35
CA HIS A 1110 8.80 16.26 -1.38
C HIS A 1110 7.51 16.91 -0.88
N ILE A 1111 7.21 16.83 0.42
CA ILE A 1111 6.02 17.42 1.03
C ILE A 1111 6.08 18.95 0.98
N ILE A 1112 7.24 19.54 1.25
CA ILE A 1112 7.41 21.00 1.34
C ILE A 1112 7.77 21.66 -0.01
N ARG A 1113 7.99 20.88 -1.07
CA ARG A 1113 8.34 21.40 -2.40
C ARG A 1113 7.10 21.95 -3.11
N LEU A 1114 7.20 23.16 -3.66
CA LEU A 1114 6.15 23.75 -4.49
C LEU A 1114 6.08 23.00 -5.83
N LYS A 1115 4.86 22.71 -6.29
CA LYS A 1115 4.59 22.04 -7.57
C LYS A 1115 4.67 22.99 -8.74
#